data_AF-A0A3L6KX46-F1
#
_entry.id   AF-A0A3L6KX46-F1
#
_cell.length_a   1.000
_cell.length_b   1.000
_cell.length_c   1.000
_cell.angle_alpha   90.00
_cell.angle_beta   90.00
_cell.angle_gamma   90.00
#
_symmetry.space_group_name_H-M   'P 1'
#
loop_
_entity.id
_entity.type
_entity.pdbx_description
1 polymer ?
#
loop_
_entity_poly.entity_id
_entity_poly.type
_entity_poly.pdbx_seq_one_letter_code
_entity_poly.pdbx_strand_id
1 'polypeptide(L)'
;METRRRVLINAKADRDEIGVAENMIRDAVREIARALNVGERLDYLEPCPRGVPVEDLPLDMDTEFHELEVHRQRLKCDAKKQDTVIMDVERALNDRAEALAREHLSSDRGYLDPASVGVPLRLLPLDSDSVFQELEIKRALLKKNPQRNGRAISALEGGLNERAHVLATEMKHAERSKFMDPNPGGIAIEDVPIDNDEVFCDLEIRRFGLCEDRHANIAAIRNLEDAMNERVIELADKMRCEIRMFLDPMPLGVSLDELPLDNNETFVAKEAELHKLRKDLRANGADVALLKSDLNELAKQMAAEMISKDRAFLFPEPEGRLLEELPLDSDKEFRSLEKQLRLLCKESPPEAQKIAAIEELLDGRAHQLAKMKNCAERKDYLDSHPCGVPLDDVPLDNDDEFSMLEVKRAALMRDVVGNKDSIASVEKALNGRAEKLALLKLRSERSFLDPEPHGIPLHCVPLDDDDSFHLLEVERLTLKGLNIRENDHKLVGVENAMRDYVNDLALEVKRKMREDVLDTSPDGLPLSVLPLDNDLPFIELENGYIKAVFDAKDTLKIQDLAGAMRRRSEDIARKLRSDVRLSLEQHPLGFTLDELPVDDSELFLGKERELLELKRDGRYNFPTAIEIMEELNSIILDIAKEQAIREREFLDQEPEGRHITELNLDSDTTFLGLERQRRLLKEGSVC
;
A
#
# COMPACT_ATOMS: atom_id res chain seq x y z
N MET A 1 -0.50 1.33 -42.79
CA MET A 1 0.60 1.99 -43.54
C MET A 1 0.51 3.52 -43.50
N GLU A 2 -0.63 4.13 -43.81
CA GLU A 2 -0.74 5.60 -43.97
C GLU A 2 -0.97 6.39 -42.67
N THR A 3 -0.47 5.90 -41.52
CA THR A 3 -0.98 6.28 -40.18
C THR A 3 -0.06 7.20 -39.34
N ARG A 4 1.28 7.03 -39.36
CA ARG A 4 2.11 7.35 -38.16
C ARG A 4 2.94 8.66 -38.16
N ARG A 5 2.93 9.49 -39.21
CA ARG A 5 3.89 10.62 -39.36
C ARG A 5 3.31 12.02 -39.19
N ARG A 6 2.12 12.16 -38.59
CA ARG A 6 1.40 13.44 -38.42
C ARG A 6 1.33 13.96 -36.97
N VAL A 7 2.08 13.35 -36.04
CA VAL A 7 2.03 13.62 -34.60
C VAL A 7 3.04 14.71 -34.17
N LEU A 8 4.34 14.39 -34.06
CA LEU A 8 5.32 15.20 -33.29
C LEU A 8 5.67 16.63 -33.78
N ILE A 9 5.22 17.12 -34.95
CA ILE A 9 5.28 18.57 -35.24
C ILE A 9 4.12 19.28 -34.52
N ASN A 10 2.94 18.64 -34.54
CA ASN A 10 1.79 18.92 -33.69
C ASN A 10 2.01 18.50 -32.21
N ALA A 11 3.27 18.53 -31.74
CA ALA A 11 3.64 18.38 -30.33
C ALA A 11 4.63 19.45 -29.84
N LYS A 12 5.13 20.36 -30.70
CA LYS A 12 6.06 21.42 -30.24
C LYS A 12 5.97 22.78 -30.93
N ALA A 13 5.48 22.87 -32.17
CA ALA A 13 4.71 24.07 -32.51
C ALA A 13 3.55 24.16 -31.49
N ASP A 14 2.89 23.02 -31.33
CA ASP A 14 1.95 22.65 -30.28
C ASP A 14 2.56 22.52 -28.86
N ARG A 15 3.18 23.61 -28.37
CA ARG A 15 2.98 24.13 -26.99
C ARG A 15 3.57 25.52 -26.81
N ASP A 16 4.67 25.83 -27.50
CA ASP A 16 5.36 27.11 -27.33
C ASP A 16 4.55 28.28 -27.93
N GLU A 17 3.87 28.04 -29.05
CA GLU A 17 2.93 29.01 -29.63
C GLU A 17 1.75 29.33 -28.67
N ILE A 18 1.50 28.52 -27.62
CA ILE A 18 0.33 28.65 -26.74
C ILE A 18 0.44 29.82 -25.76
N GLY A 19 1.62 29.95 -25.15
CA GLY A 19 1.88 30.90 -24.07
C GLY A 19 2.26 32.29 -24.60
N VAL A 20 2.92 32.32 -25.76
CA VAL A 20 3.11 33.53 -26.58
C VAL A 20 1.79 34.25 -26.77
N ALA A 21 0.72 33.48 -26.97
CA ALA A 21 -0.48 34.00 -27.56
C ALA A 21 -1.34 34.84 -26.59
N GLU A 22 -2.10 34.27 -25.64
CA GLU A 22 -3.01 35.10 -24.79
C GLU A 22 -2.32 36.14 -23.87
N ASN A 23 -0.99 36.25 -23.89
CA ASN A 23 -0.23 37.29 -23.20
C ASN A 23 0.07 38.52 -24.06
N MET A 24 0.53 38.35 -25.32
CA MET A 24 0.72 39.46 -26.28
C MET A 24 -0.57 40.27 -26.54
N ILE A 25 -1.71 39.75 -26.07
CA ILE A 25 -2.99 40.43 -25.97
C ILE A 25 -2.92 41.67 -25.06
N ARG A 26 -2.38 41.56 -23.84
CA ARG A 26 -2.60 42.60 -22.81
C ARG A 26 -1.64 43.79 -22.91
N ASP A 27 -0.44 43.60 -23.45
CA ASP A 27 0.69 44.51 -23.23
C ASP A 27 0.77 45.70 -24.20
N ALA A 28 0.16 45.62 -25.39
CA ALA A 28 0.30 46.60 -26.48
C ALA A 28 -0.17 48.04 -26.14
N VAL A 29 -0.78 48.23 -24.97
CA VAL A 29 -1.56 49.41 -24.58
C VAL A 29 -0.78 50.37 -23.67
N ARG A 30 -0.06 49.91 -22.65
CA ARG A 30 0.40 50.80 -21.54
C ARG A 30 1.55 51.76 -21.88
N GLU A 31 2.43 51.42 -22.82
CA GLU A 31 3.72 52.11 -23.02
C GLU A 31 3.62 53.57 -23.53
N ILE A 32 2.45 54.00 -24.01
CA ILE A 32 2.26 55.29 -24.70
C ILE A 32 2.45 56.53 -23.77
N ALA A 33 2.56 56.35 -22.45
CA ALA A 33 2.41 57.44 -21.47
C ALA A 33 3.67 57.87 -20.68
N ARG A 34 4.69 57.01 -20.48
CA ARG A 34 5.77 57.21 -19.48
C ARG A 34 6.85 58.23 -19.84
N ALA A 35 7.18 58.36 -21.13
CA ALA A 35 8.47 58.90 -21.62
C ALA A 35 8.71 60.43 -21.46
N LEU A 36 8.05 61.10 -20.51
CA LEU A 36 8.03 62.56 -20.36
C LEU A 36 8.52 63.10 -19.01
N ASN A 37 8.77 62.26 -18.00
CA ASN A 37 8.98 62.72 -16.61
C ASN A 37 10.46 62.82 -16.16
N VAL A 38 11.34 61.99 -16.73
CA VAL A 38 12.68 61.63 -16.21
C VAL A 38 13.70 62.79 -16.08
N GLY A 39 13.59 63.84 -16.88
CA GLY A 39 14.72 64.73 -17.22
C GLY A 39 15.18 65.77 -16.19
N GLU A 40 14.92 65.62 -14.88
CA GLU A 40 14.99 66.74 -13.91
C GLU A 40 15.67 66.47 -12.54
N ARG A 41 16.60 65.50 -12.44
CA ARG A 41 16.91 64.86 -11.13
C ARG A 41 18.17 65.31 -10.37
N LEU A 42 19.15 65.94 -11.01
CA LEU A 42 20.48 66.17 -10.39
C LEU A 42 20.54 67.31 -9.36
N ASP A 43 19.52 68.15 -9.26
CA ASP A 43 19.58 69.41 -8.50
C ASP A 43 19.41 69.25 -6.97
N TYR A 44 19.05 68.05 -6.47
CA TYR A 44 18.54 67.88 -5.10
C TYR A 44 18.96 66.60 -4.34
N LEU A 45 19.92 65.77 -4.81
CA LEU A 45 20.28 64.48 -4.18
C LEU A 45 21.70 64.45 -3.54
N GLU A 46 21.88 63.71 -2.44
CA GLU A 46 23.19 63.48 -1.79
C GLU A 46 24.12 62.66 -2.70
N PRO A 47 25.40 63.05 -2.93
CA PRO A 47 26.23 62.41 -3.95
C PRO A 47 26.62 60.93 -3.74
N CYS A 48 26.75 60.44 -2.50
CA CYS A 48 27.32 59.12 -2.19
C CYS A 48 26.62 58.38 -1.01
N PRO A 49 25.28 58.24 -0.97
CA PRO A 49 24.56 57.55 0.11
C PRO A 49 25.14 56.16 0.41
N ARG A 50 25.39 55.87 1.69
CA ARG A 50 26.06 54.65 2.20
C ARG A 50 27.41 54.27 1.55
N GLY A 51 28.01 55.16 0.75
CA GLY A 51 29.22 54.90 -0.03
C GLY A 51 29.01 54.51 -1.50
N VAL A 52 27.76 54.57 -2.01
CA VAL A 52 27.40 54.31 -3.42
C VAL A 52 27.07 55.64 -4.13
N PRO A 53 27.60 55.92 -5.33
CA PRO A 53 27.25 57.12 -6.11
C PRO A 53 25.81 57.13 -6.62
N VAL A 54 25.18 58.31 -6.72
CA VAL A 54 23.81 58.46 -7.27
C VAL A 54 23.70 58.08 -8.74
N GLU A 55 24.77 58.28 -9.52
CA GLU A 55 24.82 57.90 -10.95
C GLU A 55 24.77 56.38 -11.19
N ASP A 56 24.98 55.57 -10.14
CA ASP A 56 24.87 54.11 -10.15
C ASP A 56 23.48 53.61 -9.66
N LEU A 57 22.51 54.50 -9.36
CA LEU A 57 21.19 54.14 -8.81
C LEU A 57 20.06 54.09 -9.86
N PRO A 58 19.12 53.10 -9.78
CA PRO A 58 18.15 52.80 -10.85
C PRO A 58 16.90 53.70 -10.83
N LEU A 59 17.06 55.01 -10.72
CA LEU A 59 15.97 55.98 -10.48
C LEU A 59 14.87 55.99 -11.57
N ASP A 60 15.16 55.54 -12.80
CA ASP A 60 14.18 55.44 -13.90
C ASP A 60 13.20 54.27 -13.77
N MET A 61 13.59 53.24 -13.00
CA MET A 61 12.83 52.00 -12.85
C MET A 61 12.06 51.94 -11.53
N ASP A 62 12.34 52.86 -10.61
CA ASP A 62 11.72 52.89 -9.29
C ASP A 62 10.35 53.58 -9.31
N THR A 63 9.29 52.84 -9.01
CA THR A 63 7.92 53.37 -9.10
C THR A 63 7.59 54.36 -7.99
N GLU A 64 8.16 54.24 -6.79
CA GLU A 64 7.95 55.26 -5.74
C GLU A 64 8.67 56.57 -6.11
N PHE A 65 9.89 56.51 -6.65
CA PHE A 65 10.54 57.69 -7.24
C PHE A 65 9.73 58.26 -8.42
N HIS A 66 9.21 57.42 -9.33
CA HIS A 66 8.38 57.86 -10.46
C HIS A 66 7.03 58.43 -10.03
N GLU A 67 6.42 57.92 -8.95
CA GLU A 67 5.18 58.45 -8.39
C GLU A 67 5.41 59.74 -7.61
N LEU A 68 6.51 59.85 -6.86
CA LEU A 68 6.96 61.12 -6.28
C LEU A 68 7.34 62.12 -7.37
N GLU A 69 7.84 61.68 -8.52
CA GLU A 69 8.12 62.50 -9.71
C GLU A 69 6.82 62.95 -10.40
N VAL A 70 5.85 62.06 -10.64
CA VAL A 70 4.50 62.36 -11.14
C VAL A 70 3.74 63.25 -10.16
N HIS A 71 3.90 63.05 -8.85
CA HIS A 71 3.30 63.88 -7.80
C HIS A 71 3.97 65.27 -7.76
N ARG A 72 5.30 65.35 -7.85
CA ARG A 72 6.07 66.58 -8.04
C ARG A 72 5.68 67.30 -9.33
N GLN A 73 5.34 66.59 -10.41
CA GLN A 73 4.79 67.19 -11.64
C GLN A 73 3.33 67.66 -11.46
N ARG A 74 2.46 66.90 -10.78
CA ARG A 74 1.09 67.32 -10.42
C ARG A 74 1.10 68.57 -9.54
N LEU A 75 2.01 68.64 -8.55
CA LEU A 75 2.25 69.80 -7.69
C LEU A 75 2.86 70.99 -8.47
N LYS A 76 3.76 70.74 -9.44
CA LYS A 76 4.26 71.76 -10.38
C LYS A 76 3.19 72.34 -11.29
N CYS A 77 2.13 71.58 -11.58
CA CYS A 77 1.00 72.04 -12.39
C CYS A 77 0.00 72.95 -11.63
N ASP A 78 0.16 73.13 -10.31
CA ASP A 78 -0.67 74.04 -9.50
C ASP A 78 0.01 75.39 -9.23
N ALA A 79 -0.79 76.43 -9.02
CA ALA A 79 -0.39 77.84 -9.11
C ALA A 79 0.07 78.48 -7.78
N LYS A 80 0.24 77.70 -6.69
CA LYS A 80 0.57 78.20 -5.34
C LYS A 80 1.78 77.46 -4.75
N LYS A 81 3.00 77.88 -5.08
CA LYS A 81 4.23 77.27 -4.54
C LYS A 81 4.33 77.38 -3.01
N GLN A 82 4.85 76.32 -2.39
CA GLN A 82 5.05 76.19 -0.95
C GLN A 82 6.43 75.56 -0.70
N ASP A 83 7.48 76.37 -0.66
CA ASP A 83 8.86 75.90 -0.79
C ASP A 83 9.30 74.94 0.34
N THR A 84 8.71 75.05 1.55
CA THR A 84 8.96 74.10 2.64
C THR A 84 8.46 72.69 2.33
N VAL A 85 7.31 72.56 1.63
CA VAL A 85 6.76 71.26 1.23
C VAL A 85 7.60 70.64 0.12
N ILE A 86 8.23 71.46 -0.72
CA ILE A 86 9.18 71.00 -1.73
C ILE A 86 10.45 70.45 -1.04
N MET A 87 10.99 71.14 -0.02
CA MET A 87 12.10 70.60 0.78
C MET A 87 11.76 69.28 1.50
N ASP A 88 10.50 69.10 1.92
CA ASP A 88 10.04 67.82 2.51
C ASP A 88 9.98 66.69 1.47
N VAL A 89 9.53 66.98 0.24
CA VAL A 89 9.52 66.01 -0.88
C VAL A 89 10.95 65.72 -1.36
N GLU A 90 11.83 66.71 -1.44
CA GLU A 90 13.24 66.53 -1.82
C GLU A 90 14.00 65.72 -0.77
N ARG A 91 13.69 65.90 0.53
CA ARG A 91 14.15 65.00 1.59
C ARG A 91 13.63 63.57 1.40
N ALA A 92 12.34 63.38 1.14
CA ALA A 92 11.80 62.04 0.86
C ALA A 92 12.45 61.37 -0.37
N LEU A 93 12.83 62.15 -1.38
CA LEU A 93 13.60 61.66 -2.55
C LEU A 93 15.05 61.30 -2.20
N ASN A 94 15.66 61.95 -1.19
CA ASN A 94 16.95 61.54 -0.62
C ASN A 94 16.83 60.30 0.26
N ASP A 95 15.78 60.19 1.09
CA ASP A 95 15.51 59.00 1.89
C ASP A 95 15.25 57.78 0.98
N ARG A 96 14.56 57.98 -0.16
CA ARG A 96 14.43 56.98 -1.24
C ARG A 96 15.77 56.68 -1.91
N ALA A 97 16.61 57.67 -2.17
CA ALA A 97 17.96 57.44 -2.72
C ALA A 97 18.87 56.67 -1.75
N GLU A 98 18.80 56.88 -0.43
CA GLU A 98 19.52 56.06 0.55
C GLU A 98 18.93 54.63 0.63
N ALA A 99 17.62 54.48 0.47
CA ALA A 99 16.99 53.17 0.36
C ALA A 99 17.46 52.41 -0.90
N LEU A 100 17.53 53.06 -2.06
CA LEU A 100 18.04 52.51 -3.31
C LEU A 100 19.56 52.25 -3.26
N ALA A 101 20.33 53.05 -2.50
CA ALA A 101 21.75 52.79 -2.27
C ALA A 101 22.01 51.58 -1.35
N ARG A 102 21.14 51.38 -0.35
CA ARG A 102 21.10 50.14 0.46
C ARG A 102 20.73 48.92 -0.38
N GLU A 103 19.79 49.08 -1.32
CA GLU A 103 19.41 48.04 -2.29
C GLU A 103 20.53 47.72 -3.30
N HIS A 104 21.26 48.74 -3.76
CA HIS A 104 22.47 48.57 -4.57
C HIS A 104 23.58 47.84 -3.78
N LEU A 105 23.78 48.15 -2.49
CA LEU A 105 24.73 47.43 -1.63
C LEU A 105 24.30 45.98 -1.40
N SER A 106 23.03 45.71 -1.11
CA SER A 106 22.55 44.33 -0.93
C SER A 106 22.63 43.51 -2.23
N SER A 107 22.51 44.17 -3.39
CA SER A 107 22.75 43.58 -4.71
C SER A 107 24.24 43.29 -5.01
N ASP A 108 25.18 44.05 -4.44
CA ASP A 108 26.63 43.84 -4.59
C ASP A 108 27.21 42.76 -3.64
N ARG A 109 26.34 42.02 -2.94
CA ARG A 109 26.72 40.96 -1.97
C ARG A 109 27.22 39.65 -2.60
N GLY A 110 27.40 39.58 -3.92
CA GLY A 110 27.85 38.38 -4.67
C GLY A 110 29.27 37.86 -4.37
N TYR A 111 29.93 38.35 -3.33
CA TYR A 111 31.17 37.82 -2.74
C TYR A 111 30.93 36.93 -1.51
N LEU A 112 29.67 36.84 -1.06
CA LEU A 112 29.23 36.00 0.03
C LEU A 112 28.79 34.64 -0.48
N ASP A 113 28.90 33.62 0.37
CA ASP A 113 28.20 32.35 0.20
C ASP A 113 26.67 32.64 0.14
N PRO A 114 25.99 32.32 -0.98
CA PRO A 114 24.56 32.57 -1.12
C PRO A 114 23.69 31.71 -0.20
N ALA A 115 24.22 30.60 0.36
CA ALA A 115 23.48 29.63 1.16
C ALA A 115 24.31 29.05 2.32
N SER A 116 25.00 29.91 3.07
CA SER A 116 25.85 29.50 4.21
C SER A 116 25.12 28.58 5.20
N VAL A 117 25.71 27.41 5.48
CA VAL A 117 25.12 26.28 6.26
C VAL A 117 23.68 25.88 5.88
N GLY A 118 23.28 26.20 4.66
CA GLY A 118 21.96 25.95 4.09
C GLY A 118 20.95 27.07 4.27
N VAL A 119 21.32 28.19 4.92
CA VAL A 119 20.42 29.34 5.11
C VAL A 119 20.63 30.37 3.98
N PRO A 120 19.61 30.70 3.17
CA PRO A 120 19.73 31.70 2.13
C PRO A 120 20.13 33.07 2.69
N LEU A 121 21.11 33.71 2.06
CA LEU A 121 21.70 34.98 2.48
C LEU A 121 20.65 36.07 2.82
N ARG A 122 19.55 36.11 2.06
CA ARG A 122 18.44 37.06 2.17
C ARG A 122 17.55 36.91 3.42
N LEU A 123 17.65 35.80 4.14
CA LEU A 123 17.01 35.66 5.47
C LEU A 123 17.88 36.21 6.60
N LEU A 124 19.19 36.28 6.40
CA LEU A 124 20.11 36.70 7.44
C LEU A 124 19.92 38.20 7.73
N PRO A 125 19.95 38.66 8.99
CA PRO A 125 19.71 40.05 9.37
C PRO A 125 20.92 40.96 9.08
N LEU A 126 21.56 40.83 7.93
CA LEU A 126 22.80 41.51 7.53
C LEU A 126 22.63 43.04 7.58
N ASP A 127 21.48 43.54 7.10
CA ASP A 127 21.12 44.96 7.15
C ASP A 127 20.76 45.47 8.55
N SER A 128 20.78 44.62 9.58
CA SER A 128 20.63 44.97 11.00
C SER A 128 21.85 44.61 11.86
N ASP A 129 22.77 43.78 11.36
CA ASP A 129 24.00 43.44 12.09
C ASP A 129 25.05 44.54 11.93
N SER A 130 25.27 45.31 13.01
CA SER A 130 26.24 46.42 13.03
C SER A 130 27.66 46.00 12.63
N VAL A 131 28.11 44.79 12.97
CA VAL A 131 29.44 44.28 12.61
C VAL A 131 29.55 44.05 11.09
N PHE A 132 28.52 43.45 10.49
CA PHE A 132 28.42 43.27 9.04
C PHE A 132 28.35 44.62 8.29
N GLN A 133 27.43 45.52 8.68
CA GLN A 133 27.29 46.86 8.09
C GLN A 133 28.63 47.63 8.09
N GLU A 134 29.33 47.61 9.22
CA GLU A 134 30.62 48.29 9.37
C GLU A 134 31.69 47.75 8.40
N LEU A 135 31.69 46.44 8.10
CA LEU A 135 32.61 45.81 7.17
C LEU A 135 32.21 46.05 5.71
N GLU A 136 30.90 46.07 5.42
CA GLU A 136 30.35 46.34 4.08
C GLU A 136 30.64 47.77 3.61
N ILE A 137 30.46 48.78 4.47
CA ILE A 137 30.82 50.17 4.17
C ILE A 137 32.33 50.32 3.92
N LYS A 138 33.16 49.63 4.72
CA LYS A 138 34.63 49.60 4.54
C LYS A 138 35.02 48.93 3.21
N ARG A 139 34.27 47.92 2.76
CA ARG A 139 34.44 47.28 1.44
C ARG A 139 34.04 48.22 0.30
N ALA A 140 32.87 48.84 0.36
CA ALA A 140 32.35 49.74 -0.68
C ALA A 140 33.34 50.89 -0.98
N LEU A 141 33.84 51.56 0.06
CA LEU A 141 34.83 52.64 -0.08
C LEU A 141 36.14 52.18 -0.74
N LEU A 142 36.56 50.92 -0.53
CA LEU A 142 37.76 50.35 -1.14
C LEU A 142 37.56 49.86 -2.58
N LYS A 143 36.32 49.53 -2.99
CA LYS A 143 35.98 49.19 -4.40
C LYS A 143 36.21 50.35 -5.37
N LYS A 144 36.36 51.59 -4.90
CA LYS A 144 36.75 52.74 -5.76
C LYS A 144 38.13 52.58 -6.41
N ASN A 145 39.01 51.71 -5.87
CA ASN A 145 40.33 51.41 -6.45
C ASN A 145 40.70 49.91 -6.32
N PRO A 146 40.00 48.97 -6.99
CA PRO A 146 40.12 47.53 -6.73
C PRO A 146 41.56 47.01 -6.93
N GLN A 147 42.22 47.48 -7.99
CA GLN A 147 43.55 47.05 -8.43
C GLN A 147 44.67 47.35 -7.43
N ARG A 148 44.46 48.26 -6.46
CA ARG A 148 45.41 48.53 -5.36
C ARG A 148 45.01 47.88 -4.04
N ASN A 149 43.72 47.59 -3.88
CA ASN A 149 43.13 47.21 -2.59
C ASN A 149 42.82 45.71 -2.46
N GLY A 150 43.00 44.91 -3.53
CA GLY A 150 42.52 43.52 -3.62
C GLY A 150 42.79 42.60 -2.42
N ARG A 151 43.97 42.67 -1.77
CA ARG A 151 44.25 41.88 -0.55
C ARG A 151 43.42 42.31 0.65
N ALA A 152 43.15 43.61 0.81
CA ALA A 152 42.32 44.13 1.89
C ALA A 152 40.83 43.88 1.61
N ILE A 153 40.42 43.97 0.33
CA ILE A 153 39.07 43.61 -0.11
C ILE A 153 38.80 42.12 0.19
N SER A 154 39.66 41.21 -0.29
CA SER A 154 39.51 39.76 -0.04
C SER A 154 39.52 39.38 1.45
N ALA A 155 40.29 40.09 2.29
CA ALA A 155 40.28 39.88 3.74
C ALA A 155 38.97 40.37 4.41
N LEU A 156 38.39 41.49 3.94
CA LEU A 156 37.07 41.95 4.38
C LEU A 156 35.96 41.00 3.90
N GLU A 157 36.02 40.55 2.66
CA GLU A 157 35.06 39.60 2.07
C GLU A 157 35.08 38.26 2.83
N GLY A 158 36.25 37.77 3.24
CA GLY A 158 36.36 36.62 4.14
C GLY A 158 35.73 36.85 5.53
N GLY A 159 35.97 38.01 6.15
CA GLY A 159 35.36 38.35 7.44
C GLY A 159 33.84 38.56 7.38
N LEU A 160 33.34 39.08 6.26
CA LEU A 160 31.91 39.22 5.99
C LEU A 160 31.23 37.85 5.78
N ASN A 161 31.90 36.90 5.11
CA ASN A 161 31.46 35.51 5.01
C ASN A 161 31.39 34.83 6.38
N GLU A 162 32.45 34.94 7.20
CA GLU A 162 32.47 34.37 8.55
C GLU A 162 31.34 34.95 9.43
N ARG A 163 31.07 36.25 9.33
CA ARG A 163 29.95 36.86 10.08
C ARG A 163 28.59 36.35 9.60
N ALA A 164 28.39 36.18 8.28
CA ALA A 164 27.19 35.56 7.74
C ALA A 164 27.03 34.10 8.20
N HIS A 165 28.13 33.34 8.26
CA HIS A 165 28.15 31.95 8.72
C HIS A 165 27.75 31.79 10.20
N VAL A 166 28.24 32.67 11.07
CA VAL A 166 27.80 32.73 12.47
C VAL A 166 26.30 33.05 12.56
N LEU A 167 25.82 34.08 11.87
CA LEU A 167 24.40 34.47 11.89
C LEU A 167 23.48 33.37 11.33
N ALA A 168 23.91 32.65 10.29
CA ALA A 168 23.20 31.51 9.74
C ALA A 168 23.12 30.34 10.72
N THR A 169 24.21 30.04 11.42
CA THR A 169 24.26 28.98 12.44
C THR A 169 23.37 29.31 13.64
N GLU A 170 23.44 30.54 14.14
CA GLU A 170 22.56 31.06 15.22
C GLU A 170 21.08 30.98 14.80
N MET A 171 20.73 31.40 13.58
CA MET A 171 19.38 31.31 13.03
C MET A 171 18.88 29.86 12.88
N LYS A 172 19.74 28.94 12.42
CA LYS A 172 19.44 27.52 12.21
C LYS A 172 19.02 26.84 13.51
N HIS A 173 19.80 27.00 14.58
CA HIS A 173 19.39 26.51 15.90
C HIS A 173 18.15 27.22 16.46
N ALA A 174 18.02 28.54 16.28
CA ALA A 174 16.89 29.32 16.79
C ALA A 174 15.56 29.04 16.06
N GLU A 175 15.58 28.63 14.79
CA GLU A 175 14.38 28.17 14.07
C GLU A 175 14.01 26.73 14.43
N ARG A 176 14.96 25.78 14.49
CA ARG A 176 14.69 24.38 14.89
C ARG A 176 13.89 24.31 16.19
N SER A 177 14.31 25.05 17.21
CA SER A 177 13.66 25.07 18.54
C SER A 177 12.23 25.64 18.57
N LYS A 178 11.65 26.06 17.44
CA LYS A 178 10.27 26.59 17.35
C LYS A 178 9.24 25.54 16.90
N PHE A 179 9.67 24.45 16.27
CA PHE A 179 8.78 23.46 15.65
C PHE A 179 9.25 22.00 15.76
N MET A 180 10.53 21.75 16.07
CA MET A 180 11.04 20.39 16.26
C MET A 180 10.58 19.81 17.60
N ASP A 181 10.20 18.53 17.63
CA ASP A 181 10.02 17.76 18.86
C ASP A 181 11.35 17.72 19.65
N PRO A 182 11.38 18.08 20.96
CA PRO A 182 12.57 17.92 21.78
C PRO A 182 12.93 16.46 22.11
N ASN A 183 12.00 15.51 21.96
CA ASN A 183 12.18 14.10 22.35
C ASN A 183 11.62 13.09 21.31
N PRO A 184 12.01 13.21 20.02
CA PRO A 184 11.53 12.39 18.90
C PRO A 184 11.68 10.88 19.17
N GLY A 185 10.58 10.13 19.03
CA GLY A 185 10.56 8.68 19.24
C GLY A 185 10.95 8.21 20.66
N GLY A 186 11.05 9.13 21.65
CA GLY A 186 11.57 8.81 22.98
C GLY A 186 13.07 9.09 23.18
N ILE A 187 13.79 9.54 22.16
CA ILE A 187 15.20 9.97 22.25
C ILE A 187 15.27 11.50 22.27
N ALA A 188 16.09 12.08 23.15
CA ALA A 188 16.32 13.52 23.18
C ALA A 188 16.98 14.00 21.87
N ILE A 189 16.47 15.08 21.26
CA ILE A 189 16.92 15.54 19.94
C ILE A 189 18.43 15.84 19.86
N GLU A 190 19.07 16.18 20.98
CA GLU A 190 20.53 16.37 21.09
C GLU A 190 21.38 15.12 20.82
N ASP A 191 20.79 13.92 20.94
CA ASP A 191 21.44 12.65 20.64
C ASP A 191 21.18 12.15 19.21
N VAL A 192 20.20 12.74 18.50
CA VAL A 192 19.85 12.33 17.13
C VAL A 192 20.81 13.01 16.12
N PRO A 193 21.46 12.29 15.19
CA PRO A 193 22.56 12.82 14.37
C PRO A 193 22.10 13.69 13.18
N ILE A 194 21.13 14.59 13.40
CA ILE A 194 20.43 15.37 12.37
C ILE A 194 21.36 16.21 11.47
N ASP A 195 22.45 16.74 12.02
CA ASP A 195 23.45 17.55 11.29
C ASP A 195 24.38 16.72 10.39
N ASN A 196 24.25 15.39 10.39
CA ASN A 196 24.96 14.48 9.46
C ASN A 196 23.99 13.80 8.48
N ASP A 197 22.69 14.11 8.53
CA ASP A 197 21.69 13.53 7.63
C ASP A 197 21.44 14.45 6.42
N GLU A 198 21.82 13.98 5.24
CA GLU A 198 21.70 14.73 3.99
C GLU A 198 20.23 15.11 3.69
N VAL A 199 19.28 14.21 3.97
CA VAL A 199 17.84 14.43 3.71
C VAL A 199 17.27 15.51 4.64
N PHE A 200 17.58 15.46 5.95
CA PHE A 200 17.19 16.52 6.88
C PHE A 200 17.81 17.87 6.52
N CYS A 201 19.08 17.90 6.11
CA CYS A 201 19.73 19.12 5.65
C CYS A 201 19.06 19.69 4.37
N ASP A 202 18.69 18.83 3.41
CA ASP A 202 17.96 19.22 2.20
C ASP A 202 16.56 19.76 2.50
N LEU A 203 15.82 19.14 3.42
CA LEU A 203 14.53 19.62 3.89
C LEU A 203 14.65 20.97 4.61
N GLU A 204 15.68 21.14 5.44
CA GLU A 204 15.97 22.38 6.15
C GLU A 204 16.32 23.52 5.17
N ILE A 205 17.16 23.26 4.18
CA ILE A 205 17.46 24.20 3.07
C ILE A 205 16.17 24.63 2.35
N ARG A 206 15.30 23.67 2.01
CA ARG A 206 14.01 23.96 1.35
C ARG A 206 13.08 24.76 2.26
N ARG A 207 13.00 24.43 3.56
CA ARG A 207 12.19 25.16 4.54
C ARG A 207 12.65 26.61 4.65
N PHE A 208 13.97 26.84 4.72
CA PHE A 208 14.51 28.19 4.69
C PHE A 208 14.19 28.89 3.36
N GLY A 209 14.36 28.24 2.21
CA GLY A 209 13.94 28.80 0.91
C GLY A 209 12.47 29.23 0.85
N LEU A 210 11.56 28.52 1.54
CA LEU A 210 10.14 28.93 1.62
C LEU A 210 9.87 30.03 2.66
N CYS A 211 10.66 30.13 3.74
CA CYS A 211 10.50 31.16 4.78
C CYS A 211 10.69 32.60 4.28
N GLU A 212 11.19 32.77 3.06
CA GLU A 212 11.37 34.07 2.38
C GLU A 212 10.04 34.80 2.15
N ASP A 213 8.99 34.06 1.75
CA ASP A 213 7.60 34.50 1.89
C ASP A 213 6.88 33.56 2.86
N ARG A 214 7.14 33.76 4.16
CA ARG A 214 6.52 33.00 5.23
C ARG A 214 4.98 33.13 5.26
N HIS A 215 4.38 34.10 4.58
CA HIS A 215 2.93 34.34 4.59
C HIS A 215 2.20 33.66 3.43
N ALA A 216 2.74 33.68 2.21
CA ALA A 216 2.21 32.86 1.12
C ALA A 216 2.47 31.36 1.38
N ASN A 217 3.67 31.02 1.87
CA ASN A 217 4.10 29.64 2.00
C ASN A 217 3.68 28.96 3.32
N ILE A 218 2.79 29.51 4.16
CA ILE A 218 2.46 28.96 5.50
C ILE A 218 2.16 27.45 5.45
N ALA A 219 1.36 27.00 4.47
CA ALA A 219 1.02 25.58 4.32
C ALA A 219 2.23 24.73 3.89
N ALA A 220 3.02 25.19 2.90
CA ALA A 220 4.18 24.46 2.41
C ALA A 220 5.35 24.45 3.43
N ILE A 221 5.51 25.51 4.23
CA ILE A 221 6.43 25.55 5.36
C ILE A 221 5.98 24.55 6.43
N ARG A 222 4.70 24.50 6.79
CA ARG A 222 4.19 23.49 7.72
C ARG A 222 4.43 22.08 7.23
N ASN A 223 4.09 21.78 5.97
CA ASN A 223 4.37 20.46 5.38
C ASN A 223 5.86 20.09 5.42
N LEU A 224 6.79 21.06 5.36
CA LEU A 224 8.22 20.83 5.56
C LEU A 224 8.62 20.75 7.05
N GLU A 225 7.99 21.51 7.94
CA GLU A 225 8.17 21.39 9.40
C GLU A 225 7.69 20.02 9.92
N ASP A 226 6.59 19.51 9.36
CA ASP A 226 6.06 18.16 9.58
C ASP A 226 7.01 17.11 9.00
N ALA A 227 7.39 17.20 7.72
CA ALA A 227 8.35 16.26 7.09
C ALA A 227 9.75 16.28 7.73
N MET A 228 10.19 17.41 8.29
CA MET A 228 11.43 17.50 9.08
C MET A 228 11.30 16.78 10.43
N ASN A 229 10.14 16.87 11.09
CA ASN A 229 9.87 16.08 12.30
C ASN A 229 9.77 14.58 11.98
N GLU A 230 9.04 14.21 10.92
CA GLU A 230 8.98 12.82 10.41
C GLU A 230 10.38 12.25 10.16
N ARG A 231 11.25 13.00 9.44
CA ARG A 231 12.63 12.56 9.19
C ARG A 231 13.46 12.40 10.46
N VAL A 232 13.25 13.23 11.48
CA VAL A 232 13.95 13.09 12.76
C VAL A 232 13.39 11.94 13.60
N ILE A 233 12.10 11.63 13.48
CA ILE A 233 11.51 10.40 14.03
C ILE A 233 12.10 9.17 13.32
N GLU A 234 12.24 9.15 11.99
CA GLU A 234 12.91 8.06 11.26
C GLU A 234 14.35 7.82 11.77
N LEU A 235 15.11 8.89 12.00
CA LEU A 235 16.48 8.81 12.53
C LEU A 235 16.50 8.29 13.98
N ALA A 236 15.58 8.75 14.83
CA ALA A 236 15.43 8.26 16.20
C ALA A 236 15.02 6.78 16.23
N ASP A 237 14.04 6.37 15.41
CA ASP A 237 13.57 4.99 15.32
C ASP A 237 14.64 4.04 14.77
N LYS A 238 15.44 4.50 13.80
CA LYS A 238 16.64 3.77 13.35
C LYS A 238 17.62 3.57 14.51
N MET A 239 17.92 4.61 15.28
CA MET A 239 18.77 4.48 16.49
C MET A 239 18.17 3.53 17.51
N ARG A 240 16.84 3.55 17.73
CA ARG A 240 16.14 2.61 18.63
C ARG A 240 16.25 1.17 18.13
N CYS A 241 16.13 0.93 16.83
CA CYS A 241 16.37 -0.39 16.24
C CYS A 241 17.81 -0.86 16.46
N GLU A 242 18.81 -0.02 16.21
CA GLU A 242 20.23 -0.30 16.48
C GLU A 242 20.50 -0.53 17.99
N ILE A 243 19.79 0.19 18.87
CA ILE A 243 19.84 -0.04 20.32
C ILE A 243 19.28 -1.43 20.67
N ARG A 244 18.17 -1.84 20.05
CA ARG A 244 17.42 -3.09 20.32
C ARG A 244 18.04 -4.38 19.75
N MET A 245 19.03 -4.31 18.85
CA MET A 245 19.66 -5.47 18.18
C MET A 245 20.27 -6.58 19.09
N PHE A 246 20.29 -6.43 20.42
CA PHE A 246 20.74 -7.46 21.36
C PHE A 246 19.60 -8.32 21.94
N LEU A 247 18.35 -7.97 21.66
CA LEU A 247 17.17 -8.72 22.10
C LEU A 247 17.04 -10.02 21.31
N ASP A 248 16.46 -11.04 21.92
CA ASP A 248 15.89 -12.19 21.21
C ASP A 248 14.89 -11.66 20.17
N PRO A 249 15.04 -11.96 18.86
CA PRO A 249 14.09 -11.50 17.85
C PRO A 249 12.74 -12.23 17.91
N MET A 250 12.65 -13.40 18.58
CA MET A 250 11.43 -14.20 18.69
C MET A 250 11.20 -14.78 20.11
N PRO A 251 11.11 -13.95 21.17
CA PRO A 251 10.82 -14.42 22.53
C PRO A 251 9.56 -15.29 22.57
N LEU A 252 9.71 -16.55 23.02
CA LEU A 252 8.65 -17.57 23.06
C LEU A 252 7.93 -17.79 21.70
N GLY A 253 8.57 -17.44 20.57
CA GLY A 253 8.01 -17.54 19.22
C GLY A 253 7.21 -16.33 18.73
N VAL A 254 7.17 -15.24 19.49
CA VAL A 254 6.49 -13.97 19.14
C VAL A 254 7.52 -12.97 18.61
N SER A 255 7.25 -12.28 17.49
CA SER A 255 8.18 -11.25 16.96
C SER A 255 8.27 -10.04 17.89
N LEU A 256 9.43 -9.39 17.97
CA LEU A 256 9.55 -8.11 18.70
C LEU A 256 8.57 -7.05 18.18
N ASP A 257 8.27 -7.03 16.88
CA ASP A 257 7.31 -6.12 16.22
C ASP A 257 5.82 -6.47 16.50
N GLU A 258 5.59 -7.53 17.26
CA GLU A 258 4.27 -7.91 17.80
C GLU A 258 4.14 -7.49 19.28
N LEU A 259 5.25 -7.18 19.98
CA LEU A 259 5.25 -6.81 21.39
C LEU A 259 5.00 -5.30 21.63
N PRO A 260 4.25 -4.92 22.69
CA PRO A 260 3.98 -3.54 23.03
C PRO A 260 5.15 -2.87 23.79
N LEU A 261 6.39 -3.06 23.33
CA LEU A 261 7.62 -2.60 23.98
C LEU A 261 7.59 -1.09 24.32
N ASP A 262 7.05 -0.30 23.39
CA ASP A 262 7.00 1.17 23.44
C ASP A 262 5.92 1.68 24.40
N ASN A 263 4.90 0.87 24.66
CA ASN A 263 3.83 1.16 25.62
C ASN A 263 4.17 0.63 27.03
N ASN A 264 5.30 -0.05 27.21
CA ASN A 264 5.73 -0.59 28.50
C ASN A 264 6.70 0.39 29.18
N GLU A 265 6.18 1.18 30.13
CA GLU A 265 6.95 2.20 30.87
C GLU A 265 8.26 1.66 31.48
N THR A 266 8.26 0.43 31.98
CA THR A 266 9.45 -0.18 32.63
C THR A 266 10.52 -0.61 31.62
N PHE A 267 10.11 -1.02 30.42
CA PHE A 267 11.01 -1.32 29.31
C PHE A 267 11.62 -0.03 28.76
N VAL A 268 10.79 0.98 28.46
CA VAL A 268 11.24 2.28 27.95
C VAL A 268 12.19 2.98 28.92
N ALA A 269 11.91 2.93 30.23
CA ALA A 269 12.81 3.47 31.25
C ALA A 269 14.20 2.80 31.24
N LYS A 270 14.24 1.46 31.20
CA LYS A 270 15.51 0.69 31.12
C LYS A 270 16.24 0.87 29.79
N GLU A 271 15.52 1.07 28.69
CA GLU A 271 16.09 1.42 27.38
C GLU A 271 16.76 2.80 27.42
N ALA A 272 16.13 3.80 28.05
CA ALA A 272 16.70 5.13 28.22
C ALA A 272 17.92 5.15 29.17
N GLU A 273 17.94 4.33 30.23
CA GLU A 273 19.14 4.11 31.05
C GLU A 273 20.25 3.42 30.25
N LEU A 274 19.91 2.38 29.48
CA LEU A 274 20.85 1.67 28.62
C LEU A 274 21.47 2.59 27.56
N HIS A 275 20.70 3.51 26.97
CA HIS A 275 21.22 4.51 26.03
C HIS A 275 22.23 5.44 26.72
N LYS A 276 21.91 5.96 27.90
CA LYS A 276 22.80 6.84 28.68
C LYS A 276 24.11 6.15 29.08
N LEU A 277 24.03 4.92 29.60
CA LEU A 277 25.22 4.18 30.05
C LEU A 277 26.11 3.70 28.90
N ARG A 278 25.56 3.47 27.69
CA ARG A 278 26.34 3.15 26.48
C ARG A 278 27.32 4.27 26.06
N LYS A 279 27.12 5.53 26.50
CA LYS A 279 28.04 6.64 26.19
C LYS A 279 29.43 6.47 26.81
N ASP A 280 29.58 5.67 27.88
CA ASP A 280 30.87 5.15 28.37
C ASP A 280 30.79 3.65 28.69
N LEU A 281 30.99 2.82 27.67
CA LEU A 281 31.09 1.36 27.80
C LEU A 281 32.25 0.89 28.68
N ARG A 282 33.29 1.71 28.90
CA ARG A 282 34.48 1.32 29.67
C ARG A 282 34.25 1.45 31.17
N ALA A 283 33.46 2.43 31.60
CA ALA A 283 32.99 2.53 32.97
C ALA A 283 31.83 1.56 33.26
N ASN A 284 30.82 1.52 32.38
CA ASN A 284 29.49 0.97 32.71
C ASN A 284 29.23 -0.45 32.19
N GLY A 285 30.27 -1.17 31.75
CA GLY A 285 30.13 -2.42 30.97
C GLY A 285 29.36 -3.55 31.68
N ALA A 286 29.39 -3.62 33.02
CA ALA A 286 28.64 -4.60 33.80
C ALA A 286 27.15 -4.26 33.86
N ASP A 287 26.81 -3.00 34.14
CA ASP A 287 25.42 -2.53 34.25
C ASP A 287 24.72 -2.54 32.87
N VAL A 288 25.47 -2.24 31.80
CA VAL A 288 25.03 -2.40 30.41
C VAL A 288 24.72 -3.87 30.08
N ALA A 289 25.44 -4.84 30.65
CA ALA A 289 25.15 -6.26 30.47
C ALA A 289 23.90 -6.70 31.26
N LEU A 290 23.73 -6.20 32.49
CA LEU A 290 22.55 -6.44 33.32
C LEU A 290 21.27 -5.87 32.67
N LEU A 291 21.28 -4.61 32.24
CA LEU A 291 20.14 -4.00 31.54
C LEU A 291 19.76 -4.75 30.25
N LYS A 292 20.75 -5.29 29.53
CA LYS A 292 20.49 -6.15 28.37
C LYS A 292 19.83 -7.49 28.73
N SER A 293 20.12 -8.03 29.92
CA SER A 293 19.44 -9.23 30.43
C SER A 293 18.01 -8.91 30.87
N ASP A 294 17.82 -7.80 31.61
CA ASP A 294 16.52 -7.35 32.09
C ASP A 294 15.54 -7.08 30.94
N LEU A 295 15.98 -6.38 29.89
CA LEU A 295 15.15 -6.05 28.74
C LEU A 295 14.75 -7.30 27.93
N ASN A 296 15.63 -8.31 27.85
CA ASN A 296 15.28 -9.60 27.25
C ASN A 296 14.21 -10.35 28.06
N GLU A 297 14.34 -10.40 29.39
CA GLU A 297 13.36 -11.07 30.24
C GLU A 297 12.03 -10.31 30.28
N LEU A 298 12.04 -8.97 30.20
CA LEU A 298 10.82 -8.16 30.02
C LEU A 298 10.12 -8.42 28.68
N ALA A 299 10.86 -8.49 27.57
CA ALA A 299 10.30 -8.86 26.26
C ALA A 299 9.68 -10.26 26.29
N LYS A 300 10.35 -11.22 26.94
CA LYS A 300 9.85 -12.59 27.17
C LYS A 300 8.61 -12.65 28.09
N GLN A 301 8.52 -11.79 29.10
CA GLN A 301 7.32 -11.66 29.93
C GLN A 301 6.14 -11.06 29.13
N MET A 302 6.39 -10.04 28.32
CA MET A 302 5.38 -9.48 27.41
C MET A 302 4.90 -10.52 26.38
N ALA A 303 5.81 -11.34 25.83
CA ALA A 303 5.44 -12.44 24.95
C ALA A 303 4.58 -13.50 25.66
N ALA A 304 4.89 -13.85 26.92
CA ALA A 304 4.09 -14.78 27.70
C ALA A 304 2.69 -14.23 28.01
N GLU A 305 2.59 -12.96 28.40
CA GLU A 305 1.30 -12.29 28.66
C GLU A 305 0.48 -12.17 27.38
N MET A 306 1.11 -11.87 26.24
CA MET A 306 0.45 -11.80 24.94
C MET A 306 -0.04 -13.19 24.49
N ILE A 307 0.80 -14.23 24.55
CA ILE A 307 0.37 -15.62 24.27
C ILE A 307 -0.81 -16.04 25.17
N SER A 308 -0.82 -15.64 26.45
CA SER A 308 -1.92 -15.93 27.38
C SER A 308 -3.23 -15.22 27.01
N LYS A 309 -3.15 -14.03 26.39
CA LYS A 309 -4.32 -13.30 25.86
C LYS A 309 -4.76 -13.84 24.50
N ASP A 310 -3.82 -14.06 23.58
CA ASP A 310 -4.05 -14.67 22.28
C ASP A 310 -4.74 -16.03 22.42
N ARG A 311 -4.37 -16.84 23.42
CA ARG A 311 -4.95 -18.17 23.67
C ARG A 311 -6.22 -18.15 24.54
N ALA A 312 -6.73 -16.99 24.95
CA ALA A 312 -7.84 -16.88 25.90
C ALA A 312 -9.22 -17.30 25.33
N PHE A 313 -9.36 -17.42 24.01
CA PHE A 313 -10.58 -17.94 23.37
C PHE A 313 -10.64 -19.48 23.34
N LEU A 314 -9.50 -20.17 23.50
CA LEU A 314 -9.42 -21.62 23.41
C LEU A 314 -10.29 -22.27 24.49
N PHE A 315 -10.89 -23.41 24.16
CA PHE A 315 -11.54 -24.23 25.16
C PHE A 315 -10.50 -24.65 26.23
N PRO A 316 -10.77 -24.54 27.54
CA PRO A 316 -9.76 -24.85 28.56
C PRO A 316 -9.41 -26.34 28.69
N GLU A 317 -10.31 -27.23 28.24
CA GLU A 317 -10.18 -28.68 28.39
C GLU A 317 -10.43 -29.45 27.07
N PRO A 318 -9.71 -29.13 25.95
CA PRO A 318 -9.88 -29.81 24.66
C PRO A 318 -9.78 -31.33 24.81
N GLU A 319 -10.82 -32.01 24.35
CA GLU A 319 -11.02 -33.46 24.50
C GLU A 319 -10.75 -34.00 25.93
N GLY A 320 -11.01 -33.19 26.96
CA GLY A 320 -10.81 -33.53 28.38
C GLY A 320 -9.38 -33.34 28.90
N ARG A 321 -8.48 -32.73 28.11
CA ARG A 321 -7.08 -32.41 28.48
C ARG A 321 -6.91 -30.92 28.72
N LEU A 322 -6.16 -30.54 29.76
CA LEU A 322 -5.80 -29.13 29.98
C LEU A 322 -4.93 -28.60 28.82
N LEU A 323 -5.03 -27.30 28.50
CA LEU A 323 -4.18 -26.69 27.46
C LEU A 323 -2.67 -26.82 27.78
N GLU A 324 -2.28 -26.76 29.05
CA GLU A 324 -0.91 -26.98 29.54
C GLU A 324 -0.40 -28.42 29.30
N GLU A 325 -1.30 -29.38 29.09
CA GLU A 325 -0.99 -30.78 28.82
C GLU A 325 -0.70 -31.07 27.34
N LEU A 326 -0.81 -30.06 26.45
CA LEU A 326 -0.69 -30.18 25.00
C LEU A 326 0.59 -29.52 24.46
N PRO A 327 1.18 -30.05 23.36
CA PRO A 327 2.46 -29.58 22.83
C PRO A 327 2.36 -28.29 21.99
N LEU A 328 1.41 -27.39 22.29
CA LEU A 328 1.00 -26.23 21.47
C LEU A 328 2.19 -25.37 21.01
N ASP A 329 3.13 -25.10 21.92
CA ASP A 329 4.29 -24.25 21.62
C ASP A 329 5.25 -24.83 20.58
N SER A 330 5.20 -26.15 20.39
CA SER A 330 6.04 -26.89 19.43
C SER A 330 5.29 -27.34 18.17
N ASP A 331 3.96 -27.22 18.14
CA ASP A 331 3.16 -27.60 16.97
C ASP A 331 3.22 -26.52 15.89
N LYS A 332 3.82 -26.88 14.74
CA LYS A 332 4.09 -25.93 13.65
C LYS A 332 2.83 -25.36 13.02
N GLU A 333 1.76 -26.14 13.00
CA GLU A 333 0.48 -25.75 12.40
C GLU A 333 -0.22 -24.72 13.31
N PHE A 334 -0.36 -25.04 14.60
CA PHE A 334 -0.85 -24.13 15.63
C PHE A 334 -0.08 -22.80 15.63
N ARG A 335 1.26 -22.84 15.67
CA ARG A 335 2.11 -21.64 15.60
C ARG A 335 1.92 -20.82 14.31
N SER A 336 1.61 -21.47 13.18
CA SER A 336 1.34 -20.77 11.92
C SER A 336 -0.03 -20.09 11.88
N LEU A 337 -1.02 -20.64 12.59
CA LEU A 337 -2.34 -20.05 12.75
C LEU A 337 -2.32 -18.91 13.77
N GLU A 338 -1.58 -19.04 14.88
CA GLU A 338 -1.35 -17.94 15.84
C GLU A 338 -0.83 -16.68 15.13
N LYS A 339 0.13 -16.85 14.21
CA LYS A 339 0.68 -15.74 13.44
C LYS A 339 -0.35 -15.13 12.47
N GLN A 340 -1.22 -15.94 11.87
CA GLN A 340 -2.30 -15.45 11.01
C GLN A 340 -3.34 -14.65 11.81
N LEU A 341 -3.74 -15.15 12.99
CA LEU A 341 -4.62 -14.43 13.90
C LEU A 341 -4.06 -13.05 14.26
N ARG A 342 -2.78 -12.97 14.65
CA ARG A 342 -2.11 -11.70 14.97
C ARG A 342 -1.98 -10.73 13.80
N LEU A 343 -1.94 -11.22 12.55
CA LEU A 343 -1.98 -10.36 11.37
C LEU A 343 -3.41 -9.83 11.12
N LEU A 344 -4.44 -10.67 11.24
CA LEU A 344 -5.85 -10.28 11.07
C LEU A 344 -6.31 -9.29 12.15
N CYS A 345 -5.88 -9.48 13.40
CA CYS A 345 -6.15 -8.54 14.50
C CYS A 345 -5.44 -7.18 14.34
N LYS A 346 -4.49 -7.06 13.38
CA LYS A 346 -3.87 -5.79 12.97
C LYS A 346 -4.53 -5.17 11.72
N GLU A 347 -5.46 -5.86 11.03
CA GLU A 347 -6.24 -5.29 9.92
C GLU A 347 -7.18 -4.18 10.45
N SER A 348 -7.49 -3.18 9.60
CA SER A 348 -8.33 -2.03 9.97
C SER A 348 -9.31 -1.69 8.85
N PRO A 349 -10.63 -1.91 9.03
CA PRO A 349 -11.26 -2.52 10.20
C PRO A 349 -10.87 -4.01 10.36
N PRO A 350 -10.77 -4.53 11.59
CA PRO A 350 -10.48 -5.95 11.80
C PRO A 350 -11.65 -6.80 11.32
N GLU A 351 -11.39 -7.72 10.39
CA GLU A 351 -12.42 -8.61 9.85
C GLU A 351 -12.78 -9.71 10.85
N ALA A 352 -13.71 -9.40 11.76
CA ALA A 352 -14.17 -10.29 12.83
C ALA A 352 -14.57 -11.70 12.36
N GLN A 353 -15.03 -11.86 11.11
CA GLN A 353 -15.33 -13.17 10.52
C GLN A 353 -14.06 -13.98 10.19
N LYS A 354 -13.00 -13.35 9.66
CA LYS A 354 -11.71 -14.02 9.45
C LYS A 354 -11.04 -14.35 10.79
N ILE A 355 -11.10 -13.43 11.75
CA ILE A 355 -10.56 -13.60 13.11
C ILE A 355 -11.20 -14.83 13.76
N ALA A 356 -12.54 -14.86 13.86
CA ALA A 356 -13.27 -16.01 14.42
C ALA A 356 -12.99 -17.33 13.68
N ALA A 357 -12.76 -17.31 12.37
CA ALA A 357 -12.40 -18.51 11.61
C ALA A 357 -10.98 -19.02 11.93
N ILE A 358 -9.99 -18.15 12.20
CA ILE A 358 -8.67 -18.58 12.67
C ILE A 358 -8.71 -19.02 14.15
N GLU A 359 -9.54 -18.38 14.98
CA GLU A 359 -9.82 -18.84 16.35
C GLU A 359 -10.42 -20.27 16.35
N GLU A 360 -11.42 -20.54 15.50
CA GLU A 360 -12.00 -21.88 15.31
C GLU A 360 -10.96 -22.91 14.82
N LEU A 361 -10.06 -22.53 13.90
CA LEU A 361 -8.97 -23.42 13.46
C LEU A 361 -7.92 -23.68 14.55
N LEU A 362 -7.62 -22.70 15.40
CA LEU A 362 -6.69 -22.85 16.53
C LEU A 362 -7.28 -23.76 17.62
N ASP A 363 -8.54 -23.54 17.99
CA ASP A 363 -9.25 -24.39 18.95
C ASP A 363 -9.41 -25.82 18.41
N GLY A 364 -9.82 -25.94 17.13
CA GLY A 364 -9.85 -27.21 16.41
C GLY A 364 -8.50 -27.93 16.38
N ARG A 365 -7.38 -27.19 16.30
CA ARG A 365 -6.02 -27.76 16.37
C ARG A 365 -5.63 -28.19 17.78
N ALA A 366 -6.03 -27.46 18.83
CA ALA A 366 -5.87 -27.90 20.21
C ALA A 366 -6.66 -29.20 20.47
N HIS A 367 -7.91 -29.26 19.98
CA HIS A 367 -8.72 -30.48 19.97
C HIS A 367 -8.06 -31.64 19.22
N GLN A 368 -7.51 -31.43 18.02
CA GLN A 368 -6.75 -32.48 17.29
C GLN A 368 -5.57 -33.04 18.12
N LEU A 369 -4.76 -32.17 18.73
CA LEU A 369 -3.62 -32.58 19.55
C LEU A 369 -4.07 -33.36 20.79
N ALA A 370 -5.21 -33.02 21.37
CA ALA A 370 -5.81 -33.78 22.47
C ALA A 370 -6.39 -35.13 22.00
N LYS A 371 -7.04 -35.22 20.83
CA LYS A 371 -7.46 -36.51 20.23
C LYS A 371 -6.26 -37.42 19.96
N MET A 372 -5.16 -36.89 19.43
CA MET A 372 -3.91 -37.65 19.23
C MET A 372 -3.36 -38.22 20.55
N LYS A 373 -3.40 -37.43 21.63
CA LYS A 373 -2.98 -37.86 22.97
C LYS A 373 -3.89 -38.96 23.54
N ASN A 374 -5.20 -38.82 23.39
CA ASN A 374 -6.18 -39.82 23.82
C ASN A 374 -6.05 -41.13 23.01
N CYS A 375 -5.95 -41.03 21.69
CA CYS A 375 -5.75 -42.17 20.78
C CYS A 375 -4.52 -43.00 21.16
N ALA A 376 -3.40 -42.36 21.53
CA ALA A 376 -2.18 -43.04 21.95
C ALA A 376 -2.32 -43.86 23.25
N GLU A 377 -3.33 -43.60 24.09
CA GLU A 377 -3.64 -44.34 25.33
C GLU A 377 -4.69 -45.47 25.13
N ARG A 378 -5.38 -45.55 23.99
CA ARG A 378 -6.50 -46.50 23.76
C ARG A 378 -6.15 -47.96 24.05
N LYS A 379 -4.96 -48.38 23.63
CA LYS A 379 -4.38 -49.71 23.85
C LYS A 379 -4.27 -50.11 25.33
N ASP A 380 -4.32 -49.15 26.26
CA ASP A 380 -4.14 -49.37 27.68
C ASP A 380 -5.48 -49.71 28.38
N TYR A 381 -6.63 -49.62 27.69
CA TYR A 381 -7.97 -49.87 28.26
C TYR A 381 -9.04 -50.48 27.32
N LEU A 382 -8.77 -50.64 26.01
CA LEU A 382 -9.68 -51.28 25.05
C LEU A 382 -9.32 -52.74 24.77
N ASP A 383 -10.32 -53.54 24.40
CA ASP A 383 -10.10 -54.85 23.79
C ASP A 383 -9.50 -54.69 22.40
N SER A 384 -8.53 -55.55 22.13
CA SER A 384 -7.79 -55.70 20.88
C SER A 384 -8.63 -56.12 19.66
N HIS A 385 -9.77 -56.82 19.84
CA HIS A 385 -10.54 -57.39 18.70
C HIS A 385 -12.09 -57.32 18.85
N PRO A 386 -12.72 -56.13 18.95
CA PRO A 386 -14.17 -56.00 19.07
C PRO A 386 -14.93 -56.68 17.93
N CYS A 387 -15.87 -57.58 18.26
CA CYS A 387 -16.60 -58.42 17.30
C CYS A 387 -15.71 -59.20 16.29
N GLY A 388 -14.45 -59.48 16.63
CA GLY A 388 -13.49 -60.14 15.75
C GLY A 388 -12.78 -59.21 14.74
N VAL A 389 -13.09 -57.91 14.75
CA VAL A 389 -12.40 -56.88 13.98
C VAL A 389 -11.22 -56.35 14.81
N PRO A 390 -9.99 -56.27 14.28
CA PRO A 390 -8.87 -55.66 15.00
C PRO A 390 -9.17 -54.23 15.43
N LEU A 391 -8.74 -53.82 16.62
CA LEU A 391 -9.05 -52.50 17.19
C LEU A 391 -8.64 -51.33 16.25
N ASP A 392 -7.50 -51.46 15.58
CA ASP A 392 -6.98 -50.46 14.63
C ASP A 392 -7.80 -50.39 13.31
N ASP A 393 -8.63 -51.40 13.01
CA ASP A 393 -9.57 -51.44 11.89
C ASP A 393 -10.97 -50.87 12.25
N VAL A 394 -11.26 -50.65 13.55
CA VAL A 394 -12.54 -50.11 14.02
C VAL A 394 -12.54 -48.57 13.89
N PRO A 395 -13.57 -47.95 13.27
CA PRO A 395 -13.61 -46.50 13.02
C PRO A 395 -13.99 -45.67 14.27
N LEU A 396 -13.18 -45.76 15.33
CA LEU A 396 -13.42 -45.12 16.64
C LEU A 396 -13.45 -43.58 16.58
N ASP A 397 -12.53 -42.97 15.84
CA ASP A 397 -12.40 -41.50 15.75
C ASP A 397 -13.55 -40.82 15.00
N ASN A 398 -14.37 -41.60 14.30
CA ASN A 398 -15.54 -41.14 13.54
C ASN A 398 -16.84 -41.24 14.36
N ASP A 399 -16.75 -41.51 15.68
CA ASP A 399 -17.91 -41.81 16.51
C ASP A 399 -18.07 -40.88 17.72
N ASP A 400 -19.23 -40.22 17.81
CA ASP A 400 -19.53 -39.24 18.87
C ASP A 400 -19.75 -39.89 20.24
N GLU A 401 -20.40 -41.07 20.30
CA GLU A 401 -20.65 -41.78 21.57
C GLU A 401 -19.32 -42.25 22.19
N PHE A 402 -18.41 -42.77 21.35
CA PHE A 402 -17.05 -43.13 21.76
C PHE A 402 -16.24 -41.90 22.15
N SER A 403 -16.23 -40.85 21.33
CA SER A 403 -15.50 -39.61 21.60
C SER A 403 -15.91 -39.00 22.95
N MET A 404 -17.21 -38.81 23.21
CA MET A 404 -17.70 -38.27 24.50
C MET A 404 -17.24 -39.08 25.72
N LEU A 405 -17.15 -40.40 25.60
CA LEU A 405 -16.67 -41.27 26.67
C LEU A 405 -15.14 -41.17 26.84
N GLU A 406 -14.39 -41.00 25.75
CA GLU A 406 -12.94 -40.82 25.77
C GLU A 406 -12.54 -39.48 26.40
N VAL A 407 -13.25 -38.40 26.05
CA VAL A 407 -13.18 -37.08 26.71
C VAL A 407 -13.40 -37.20 28.21
N LYS A 408 -14.45 -37.94 28.62
CA LYS A 408 -14.76 -38.18 30.03
C LYS A 408 -13.67 -38.98 30.74
N ARG A 409 -13.03 -39.95 30.06
CA ARG A 409 -11.88 -40.68 30.60
C ARG A 409 -10.69 -39.75 30.83
N ALA A 410 -10.30 -38.97 29.81
CA ALA A 410 -9.21 -38.00 29.88
C ALA A 410 -9.38 -37.03 31.06
N ALA A 411 -10.58 -36.47 31.22
CA ALA A 411 -10.90 -35.57 32.33
C ALA A 411 -10.73 -36.22 33.71
N LEU A 412 -11.07 -37.50 33.88
CA LEU A 412 -10.95 -38.23 35.14
C LEU A 412 -9.50 -38.63 35.49
N MET A 413 -8.63 -38.80 34.48
CA MET A 413 -7.22 -39.19 34.68
C MET A 413 -6.38 -38.15 35.44
N ARG A 414 -6.88 -36.91 35.62
CA ARG A 414 -6.27 -35.87 36.46
C ARG A 414 -6.14 -36.25 37.93
N ASP A 415 -7.02 -37.13 38.44
CA ASP A 415 -6.86 -37.79 39.73
C ASP A 415 -7.18 -39.28 39.61
N VAL A 416 -6.20 -40.05 39.16
CA VAL A 416 -6.28 -41.52 39.04
C VAL A 416 -6.60 -42.21 40.38
N VAL A 417 -6.25 -41.59 41.52
CA VAL A 417 -6.44 -42.20 42.85
C VAL A 417 -7.87 -42.01 43.33
N GLY A 418 -8.42 -40.79 43.22
CA GLY A 418 -9.80 -40.48 43.58
C GLY A 418 -10.84 -41.03 42.60
N ASN A 419 -10.55 -41.01 41.30
CA ASN A 419 -11.55 -41.32 40.25
C ASN A 419 -11.61 -42.79 39.81
N LYS A 420 -10.81 -43.68 40.41
CA LYS A 420 -10.58 -45.07 39.98
C LYS A 420 -11.83 -45.84 39.51
N ASP A 421 -12.88 -45.87 40.31
CA ASP A 421 -14.10 -46.65 39.99
C ASP A 421 -14.92 -46.01 38.86
N SER A 422 -14.83 -44.68 38.69
CA SER A 422 -15.45 -43.97 37.57
C SER A 422 -14.70 -44.20 36.26
N ILE A 423 -13.36 -44.27 36.31
CA ILE A 423 -12.51 -44.58 35.15
C ILE A 423 -12.87 -45.97 34.61
N ALA A 424 -12.87 -47.00 35.46
CA ALA A 424 -13.20 -48.37 35.06
C ALA A 424 -14.64 -48.53 34.49
N SER A 425 -15.58 -47.70 34.96
CA SER A 425 -16.96 -47.67 34.43
C SER A 425 -17.03 -47.07 33.02
N VAL A 426 -16.24 -46.03 32.75
CA VAL A 426 -16.14 -45.38 31.43
C VAL A 426 -15.38 -46.26 30.44
N GLU A 427 -14.29 -46.91 30.86
CA GLU A 427 -13.52 -47.85 30.03
C GLU A 427 -14.40 -49.04 29.59
N LYS A 428 -15.27 -49.55 30.46
CA LYS A 428 -16.27 -50.57 30.07
C LYS A 428 -17.26 -50.07 29.01
N ALA A 429 -17.70 -48.80 29.09
CA ALA A 429 -18.64 -48.23 28.12
C ALA A 429 -17.99 -48.02 26.74
N LEU A 430 -16.72 -47.58 26.71
CA LEU A 430 -15.93 -47.41 25.49
C LEU A 430 -15.81 -48.72 24.68
N ASN A 431 -15.50 -49.82 25.36
CA ASN A 431 -15.47 -51.16 24.76
C ASN A 431 -16.82 -51.54 24.11
N GLY A 432 -17.94 -51.33 24.82
CA GLY A 432 -19.29 -51.61 24.29
C GLY A 432 -19.77 -50.69 23.16
N ARG A 433 -19.06 -49.60 22.85
CA ARG A 433 -19.28 -48.80 21.63
C ARG A 433 -18.38 -49.26 20.47
N ALA A 434 -17.15 -49.65 20.76
CA ALA A 434 -16.23 -50.24 19.76
C ALA A 434 -16.83 -51.50 19.10
N GLU A 435 -17.52 -52.36 19.86
CA GLU A 435 -18.28 -53.51 19.32
C GLU A 435 -19.31 -53.11 18.25
N LYS A 436 -20.09 -52.04 18.48
CA LYS A 436 -21.10 -51.56 17.51
C LYS A 436 -20.45 -51.03 16.23
N LEU A 437 -19.29 -50.40 16.35
CA LEU A 437 -18.53 -49.82 15.23
C LEU A 437 -17.85 -50.89 14.37
N ALA A 438 -17.41 -51.99 14.97
CA ALA A 438 -16.90 -53.17 14.27
C ALA A 438 -17.96 -53.77 13.32
N LEU A 439 -19.23 -53.85 13.75
CA LEU A 439 -20.33 -54.30 12.89
C LEU A 439 -20.59 -53.35 11.69
N LEU A 440 -20.51 -52.04 11.89
CA LEU A 440 -20.63 -51.04 10.81
C LEU A 440 -19.45 -51.11 9.82
N LYS A 441 -18.22 -51.35 10.32
CA LYS A 441 -17.02 -51.57 9.51
C LYS A 441 -17.20 -52.75 8.55
N LEU A 442 -17.74 -53.88 9.04
CA LEU A 442 -18.00 -55.06 8.20
C LEU A 442 -19.01 -54.75 7.07
N ARG A 443 -20.10 -54.02 7.38
CA ARG A 443 -21.04 -53.54 6.34
C ARG A 443 -20.39 -52.64 5.28
N SER A 444 -19.41 -51.80 5.66
CA SER A 444 -18.66 -50.95 4.71
C SER A 444 -17.68 -51.73 3.82
N GLU A 445 -17.23 -52.90 4.26
CA GLU A 445 -16.29 -53.75 3.54
C GLU A 445 -16.94 -54.50 2.36
N ARG A 446 -18.24 -54.29 2.11
CA ARG A 446 -19.01 -54.80 0.96
C ARG A 446 -18.67 -54.14 -0.39
N SER A 447 -17.75 -53.18 -0.41
CA SER A 447 -17.39 -52.35 -1.59
C SER A 447 -16.69 -53.08 -2.75
N PHE A 448 -16.31 -54.34 -2.60
CA PHE A 448 -15.80 -55.22 -3.67
C PHE A 448 -16.92 -55.97 -4.41
N LEU A 449 -18.13 -55.95 -3.86
CA LEU A 449 -19.37 -56.31 -4.55
C LEU A 449 -19.65 -55.20 -5.56
N ASP A 450 -20.30 -55.52 -6.68
CA ASP A 450 -20.58 -54.48 -7.68
C ASP A 450 -21.43 -53.35 -7.04
N PRO A 451 -20.97 -52.09 -7.00
CA PRO A 451 -21.68 -50.99 -6.33
C PRO A 451 -22.92 -50.55 -7.10
N GLU A 452 -22.99 -50.92 -8.39
CA GLU A 452 -24.15 -50.78 -9.23
C GLU A 452 -24.32 -52.08 -10.04
N PRO A 453 -24.77 -53.24 -9.49
CA PRO A 453 -24.80 -54.49 -10.25
C PRO A 453 -25.70 -54.35 -11.49
N HIS A 454 -25.09 -54.35 -12.68
CA HIS A 454 -25.76 -54.04 -13.95
C HIS A 454 -26.29 -52.59 -14.07
N GLY A 455 -25.59 -51.64 -13.43
CA GLY A 455 -25.88 -50.20 -13.40
C GLY A 455 -26.87 -49.76 -12.31
N ILE A 456 -27.10 -50.57 -11.27
CA ILE A 456 -28.28 -50.45 -10.40
C ILE A 456 -27.84 -50.37 -8.93
N PRO A 457 -28.15 -49.30 -8.17
CA PRO A 457 -27.49 -49.07 -6.88
C PRO A 457 -27.57 -50.23 -5.87
N LEU A 458 -26.43 -50.62 -5.31
CA LEU A 458 -26.30 -51.73 -4.35
C LEU A 458 -27.12 -51.55 -3.05
N HIS A 459 -27.62 -50.36 -2.73
CA HIS A 459 -28.56 -50.19 -1.61
C HIS A 459 -29.99 -50.65 -1.92
N CYS A 460 -30.26 -51.13 -3.14
CA CYS A 460 -31.50 -51.80 -3.52
C CYS A 460 -31.45 -53.34 -3.28
N VAL A 461 -30.41 -53.83 -2.59
CA VAL A 461 -30.06 -55.24 -2.36
C VAL A 461 -29.98 -55.50 -0.83
N PRO A 462 -30.83 -56.36 -0.23
CA PRO A 462 -30.80 -56.62 1.22
C PRO A 462 -29.67 -57.57 1.63
N LEU A 463 -28.76 -57.11 2.51
CA LEU A 463 -27.54 -57.85 2.91
C LEU A 463 -27.23 -57.83 4.43
N ASP A 464 -28.01 -57.14 5.26
CA ASP A 464 -27.58 -56.71 6.62
C ASP A 464 -27.83 -57.70 7.77
N ASP A 465 -28.64 -58.75 7.54
CA ASP A 465 -29.18 -59.65 8.57
C ASP A 465 -28.80 -61.14 8.35
N ASP A 466 -27.67 -61.42 7.69
CA ASP A 466 -27.22 -62.77 7.31
C ASP A 466 -25.95 -63.20 8.07
N ASP A 467 -26.09 -64.12 9.03
CA ASP A 467 -24.99 -64.67 9.85
C ASP A 467 -23.90 -65.38 9.01
N SER A 468 -24.26 -65.95 7.85
CA SER A 468 -23.31 -66.66 6.99
C SER A 468 -22.47 -65.67 6.20
N PHE A 469 -23.11 -64.60 5.70
CA PHE A 469 -22.41 -63.47 5.11
C PHE A 469 -21.50 -62.78 6.13
N HIS A 470 -21.94 -62.62 7.39
CA HIS A 470 -21.15 -62.02 8.47
C HIS A 470 -19.84 -62.77 8.77
N LEU A 471 -19.87 -64.12 8.81
CA LEU A 471 -18.63 -64.89 8.98
C LEU A 471 -17.65 -64.71 7.80
N LEU A 472 -18.17 -64.58 6.57
CA LEU A 472 -17.36 -64.26 5.40
C LEU A 472 -16.81 -62.82 5.45
N GLU A 473 -17.54 -61.85 5.99
CA GLU A 473 -17.03 -60.49 6.22
C GLU A 473 -15.84 -60.48 7.20
N VAL A 474 -15.93 -61.19 8.32
CA VAL A 474 -14.86 -61.26 9.34
C VAL A 474 -13.65 -62.04 8.82
N GLU A 475 -13.84 -63.17 8.13
CA GLU A 475 -12.74 -63.88 7.47
C GLU A 475 -12.10 -63.02 6.38
N ARG A 476 -12.88 -62.35 5.52
CA ARG A 476 -12.38 -61.44 4.50
C ARG A 476 -11.53 -60.32 5.10
N LEU A 477 -12.03 -59.65 6.15
CA LEU A 477 -11.31 -58.54 6.79
C LEU A 477 -10.00 -59.02 7.44
N THR A 478 -10.02 -60.19 8.10
CA THR A 478 -8.81 -60.83 8.67
C THR A 478 -7.79 -61.18 7.57
N LEU A 479 -8.23 -61.76 6.46
CA LEU A 479 -7.35 -62.10 5.32
C LEU A 479 -6.78 -60.85 4.63
N LYS A 480 -7.54 -59.74 4.62
CA LYS A 480 -7.16 -58.42 4.08
C LYS A 480 -6.12 -57.69 4.96
N GLY A 481 -6.19 -57.84 6.28
CA GLY A 481 -5.20 -57.28 7.23
C GLY A 481 -3.89 -58.07 7.33
N LEU A 482 -3.90 -59.36 6.96
CA LEU A 482 -2.70 -60.21 6.88
C LEU A 482 -1.96 -60.02 5.55
N ASN A 483 -0.79 -60.66 5.40
CA ASN A 483 0.04 -60.56 4.19
C ASN A 483 -0.71 -61.03 2.93
N ILE A 484 -1.25 -60.06 2.18
CA ILE A 484 -2.13 -60.28 1.04
C ILE A 484 -1.52 -61.28 0.04
N ARG A 485 -0.21 -61.23 -0.21
CA ARG A 485 0.47 -62.11 -1.18
C ARG A 485 0.45 -63.60 -0.84
N GLU A 486 0.29 -63.96 0.43
CA GLU A 486 0.23 -65.36 0.88
C GLU A 486 -1.22 -65.85 1.04
N ASN A 487 -2.15 -64.92 1.27
CA ASN A 487 -3.57 -65.18 1.47
C ASN A 487 -4.47 -64.88 0.25
N ASP A 488 -3.93 -64.32 -0.83
CA ASP A 488 -4.64 -63.89 -2.05
C ASP A 488 -5.65 -64.93 -2.56
N HIS A 489 -5.23 -66.19 -2.69
CA HIS A 489 -6.07 -67.30 -3.13
C HIS A 489 -7.27 -67.60 -2.20
N LYS A 490 -7.18 -67.26 -0.91
CA LYS A 490 -8.28 -67.38 0.06
C LYS A 490 -9.16 -66.13 0.03
N LEU A 491 -8.56 -64.95 -0.05
CA LEU A 491 -9.26 -63.67 -0.16
C LEU A 491 -10.16 -63.66 -1.40
N VAL A 492 -9.62 -64.05 -2.56
CA VAL A 492 -10.37 -64.23 -3.81
C VAL A 492 -11.45 -65.31 -3.67
N GLY A 493 -11.18 -66.40 -2.93
CA GLY A 493 -12.18 -67.44 -2.64
C GLY A 493 -13.39 -66.91 -1.88
N VAL A 494 -13.15 -66.15 -0.80
CA VAL A 494 -14.18 -65.51 0.02
C VAL A 494 -14.90 -64.40 -0.75
N GLU A 495 -14.17 -63.54 -1.47
CA GLU A 495 -14.80 -62.48 -2.27
C GLU A 495 -15.65 -63.01 -3.42
N ASN A 496 -15.26 -64.11 -4.07
CA ASN A 496 -16.10 -64.73 -5.10
C ASN A 496 -17.41 -65.24 -4.49
N ALA A 497 -17.33 -65.95 -3.35
CA ALA A 497 -18.51 -66.45 -2.62
C ALA A 497 -19.48 -65.33 -2.20
N MET A 498 -18.98 -64.11 -1.98
CA MET A 498 -19.80 -62.94 -1.66
C MET A 498 -20.27 -62.18 -2.92
N ARG A 499 -19.46 -62.07 -3.99
CA ARG A 499 -19.82 -61.40 -5.26
C ARG A 499 -20.92 -62.13 -6.03
N ASP A 500 -20.90 -63.46 -6.01
CA ASP A 500 -21.96 -64.29 -6.59
C ASP A 500 -23.30 -64.03 -5.86
N TYR A 501 -23.26 -63.82 -4.53
CA TYR A 501 -24.41 -63.53 -3.67
C TYR A 501 -25.07 -62.15 -3.92
N VAL A 502 -24.42 -61.23 -4.65
CA VAL A 502 -24.95 -59.87 -4.93
C VAL A 502 -25.42 -59.69 -6.38
N ASN A 503 -24.71 -60.26 -7.36
CA ASN A 503 -25.06 -60.03 -8.76
C ASN A 503 -26.44 -60.62 -9.12
N ASP A 504 -26.84 -61.69 -8.44
CA ASP A 504 -28.16 -62.32 -8.53
C ASP A 504 -29.33 -61.42 -8.05
N LEU A 505 -29.05 -60.26 -7.44
CA LEU A 505 -30.05 -59.45 -6.73
C LEU A 505 -30.35 -58.07 -7.32
N ALA A 506 -29.58 -57.58 -8.31
CA ALA A 506 -29.69 -56.18 -8.76
C ALA A 506 -29.88 -55.94 -10.27
N LEU A 507 -30.10 -56.94 -11.13
CA LEU A 507 -30.34 -56.76 -12.59
C LEU A 507 -31.63 -55.96 -12.96
N GLU A 508 -32.45 -55.57 -11.98
CA GLU A 508 -33.91 -55.44 -12.08
C GLU A 508 -34.45 -54.00 -12.34
N VAL A 509 -33.57 -53.00 -12.57
CA VAL A 509 -33.90 -51.56 -12.50
C VAL A 509 -33.55 -50.69 -13.73
N LYS A 510 -32.27 -50.34 -13.99
CA LYS A 510 -31.84 -49.06 -14.64
C LYS A 510 -32.48 -48.70 -16.00
N ARG A 511 -32.97 -49.71 -16.72
CA ARG A 511 -33.46 -49.76 -18.11
C ARG A 511 -34.75 -48.95 -18.37
N LYS A 512 -34.99 -47.81 -17.71
CA LYS A 512 -36.33 -47.22 -17.52
C LYS A 512 -36.41 -45.69 -17.70
N MET A 513 -35.32 -44.98 -18.03
CA MET A 513 -35.21 -43.52 -17.90
C MET A 513 -34.00 -42.96 -18.68
N ARG A 514 -34.14 -41.86 -19.47
CA ARG A 514 -33.05 -40.97 -19.99
C ARG A 514 -33.47 -39.94 -21.06
N GLU A 515 -34.54 -40.21 -21.80
CA GLU A 515 -34.79 -39.71 -23.17
C GLU A 515 -35.43 -38.30 -23.26
N ASP A 516 -34.97 -37.30 -22.49
CA ASP A 516 -35.84 -36.16 -22.07
C ASP A 516 -35.41 -34.67 -22.34
N VAL A 517 -34.14 -34.31 -22.64
CA VAL A 517 -33.55 -33.10 -21.97
C VAL A 517 -33.24 -31.75 -22.74
N LEU A 518 -32.60 -31.72 -23.92
CA LEU A 518 -31.52 -30.73 -24.23
C LEU A 518 -31.79 -29.42 -25.05
N ASP A 519 -30.78 -28.51 -25.13
CA ASP A 519 -30.71 -27.24 -25.91
C ASP A 519 -29.24 -26.82 -26.29
N THR A 520 -28.94 -25.58 -26.76
CA THR A 520 -28.05 -25.38 -27.93
C THR A 520 -26.84 -24.40 -27.95
N SER A 521 -26.79 -23.14 -27.44
CA SER A 521 -25.55 -22.28 -27.52
C SER A 521 -25.43 -21.00 -26.63
N PRO A 522 -24.21 -20.49 -26.27
CA PRO A 522 -23.98 -19.60 -25.08
C PRO A 522 -22.89 -18.44 -25.16
N ASP A 523 -23.07 -17.26 -24.50
CA ASP A 523 -22.17 -16.05 -24.42
C ASP A 523 -21.38 -15.65 -25.70
N GLY A 524 -21.92 -15.98 -26.88
CA GLY A 524 -21.29 -15.72 -28.19
C GLY A 524 -20.40 -16.84 -28.74
N LEU A 525 -20.39 -18.04 -28.13
CA LEU A 525 -19.67 -19.25 -28.56
C LEU A 525 -20.66 -20.41 -28.89
N PRO A 526 -20.22 -21.58 -29.41
CA PRO A 526 -21.10 -22.74 -29.67
C PRO A 526 -20.72 -24.03 -28.92
N LEU A 527 -21.71 -24.88 -28.61
CA LEU A 527 -21.64 -26.19 -27.90
C LEU A 527 -20.79 -27.32 -28.55
N SER A 528 -19.85 -26.99 -29.43
CA SER A 528 -18.85 -27.94 -29.96
C SER A 528 -17.44 -27.35 -30.05
N VAL A 529 -17.31 -26.02 -29.95
CA VAL A 529 -16.04 -25.36 -29.54
C VAL A 529 -15.88 -25.44 -28.02
N LEU A 530 -17.02 -25.53 -27.32
CA LEU A 530 -17.18 -25.90 -25.91
C LEU A 530 -17.38 -27.43 -25.88
N PRO A 531 -16.41 -28.25 -25.39
CA PRO A 531 -16.28 -29.65 -25.83
C PRO A 531 -17.16 -30.72 -25.13
N LEU A 532 -18.33 -30.35 -24.60
CA LEU A 532 -19.40 -31.19 -24.00
C LEU A 532 -19.00 -32.45 -23.22
N ASP A 533 -18.82 -33.63 -23.83
CA ASP A 533 -18.38 -34.84 -23.10
C ASP A 533 -16.99 -34.66 -22.44
N ASN A 534 -16.28 -33.59 -22.79
CA ASN A 534 -15.04 -33.11 -22.19
C ASN A 534 -15.20 -31.72 -21.52
N ASP A 535 -16.25 -30.93 -21.85
CA ASP A 535 -16.71 -29.82 -21.00
C ASP A 535 -17.67 -30.41 -19.95
N LEU A 536 -17.05 -31.08 -18.97
CA LEU A 536 -17.65 -31.87 -17.90
C LEU A 536 -19.02 -31.40 -17.36
N PRO A 537 -19.35 -30.09 -17.25
CA PRO A 537 -20.70 -29.53 -17.07
C PRO A 537 -21.91 -30.03 -17.91
N PHE A 538 -21.87 -31.22 -18.50
CA PHE A 538 -22.91 -31.75 -19.40
C PHE A 538 -23.35 -33.19 -19.09
N ILE A 539 -22.43 -34.17 -19.10
CA ILE A 539 -22.72 -35.61 -18.83
C ILE A 539 -23.46 -35.80 -17.50
N GLU A 540 -23.08 -35.00 -16.50
CA GLU A 540 -23.55 -35.12 -15.12
C GLU A 540 -25.06 -34.90 -14.97
N LEU A 541 -25.66 -34.13 -15.89
CA LEU A 541 -27.08 -33.78 -15.84
C LEU A 541 -27.99 -34.85 -16.47
N GLU A 542 -27.43 -35.96 -16.97
CA GLU A 542 -28.16 -37.11 -17.52
C GLU A 542 -28.35 -38.25 -16.49
N ASN A 543 -27.27 -38.76 -15.89
CA ASN A 543 -27.37 -39.87 -14.92
C ASN A 543 -28.15 -39.49 -13.65
N GLY A 544 -28.27 -38.18 -13.35
CA GLY A 544 -29.14 -37.66 -12.31
C GLY A 544 -30.62 -38.02 -12.50
N TYR A 545 -31.08 -38.30 -13.73
CA TYR A 545 -32.48 -38.59 -14.03
C TYR A 545 -32.94 -39.97 -13.52
N ILE A 546 -32.10 -41.00 -13.66
CA ILE A 546 -32.44 -42.35 -13.16
C ILE A 546 -32.54 -42.35 -11.64
N LYS A 547 -31.58 -41.69 -11.01
CA LYS A 547 -31.50 -41.54 -9.55
C LYS A 547 -32.71 -40.78 -9.01
N ALA A 548 -33.14 -39.70 -9.69
CA ALA A 548 -34.32 -38.92 -9.31
C ALA A 548 -35.64 -39.72 -9.25
N VAL A 549 -35.76 -40.86 -9.95
CA VAL A 549 -36.97 -41.69 -9.97
C VAL A 549 -36.98 -42.76 -8.87
N PHE A 550 -35.85 -43.36 -8.51
CA PHE A 550 -35.77 -44.22 -7.31
C PHE A 550 -35.78 -43.39 -6.02
N ASP A 551 -35.22 -42.18 -6.04
CA ASP A 551 -35.37 -41.20 -4.97
C ASP A 551 -36.77 -40.57 -4.91
N ALA A 552 -37.51 -40.57 -6.03
CA ALA A 552 -38.93 -40.21 -6.19
C ALA A 552 -39.36 -38.84 -5.60
N LYS A 553 -38.53 -37.78 -5.73
CA LYS A 553 -38.68 -36.55 -4.93
C LYS A 553 -39.00 -35.22 -5.64
N ASP A 554 -38.65 -35.00 -6.91
CA ASP A 554 -38.75 -33.65 -7.50
C ASP A 554 -38.92 -33.65 -9.03
N THR A 555 -39.96 -32.97 -9.52
CA THR A 555 -40.27 -32.80 -10.96
C THR A 555 -39.77 -31.47 -11.55
N LEU A 556 -39.54 -30.46 -10.71
CA LEU A 556 -39.06 -29.14 -11.14
C LEU A 556 -37.54 -29.17 -11.31
N LYS A 557 -36.84 -29.91 -10.44
CA LYS A 557 -35.42 -30.25 -10.60
C LYS A 557 -35.12 -30.99 -11.90
N ILE A 558 -36.04 -31.81 -12.42
CA ILE A 558 -35.91 -32.45 -13.74
C ILE A 558 -35.90 -31.39 -14.87
N GLN A 559 -36.63 -30.29 -14.72
CA GLN A 559 -36.66 -29.19 -15.69
C GLN A 559 -35.47 -28.22 -15.54
N ASP A 560 -35.02 -27.90 -14.32
CA ASP A 560 -33.87 -27.01 -14.11
C ASP A 560 -32.52 -27.71 -14.27
N LEU A 561 -32.45 -29.04 -14.08
CA LEU A 561 -31.30 -29.82 -14.57
C LEU A 561 -31.20 -29.75 -16.10
N ALA A 562 -32.30 -29.60 -16.85
CA ALA A 562 -32.23 -29.24 -18.27
C ALA A 562 -31.83 -27.76 -18.48
N GLY A 563 -32.28 -26.85 -17.60
CA GLY A 563 -31.99 -25.41 -17.64
C GLY A 563 -30.52 -25.04 -17.40
N ALA A 564 -29.81 -25.78 -16.56
CA ALA A 564 -28.42 -25.49 -16.17
C ALA A 564 -27.38 -25.98 -17.19
N MET A 565 -27.67 -27.06 -17.96
CA MET A 565 -26.84 -27.50 -19.10
C MET A 565 -26.62 -26.37 -20.12
N ARG A 566 -27.56 -25.41 -20.17
CA ARG A 566 -27.52 -24.26 -21.07
C ARG A 566 -26.50 -23.22 -20.57
N ARG A 567 -26.79 -22.51 -19.48
CA ARG A 567 -26.03 -21.31 -19.06
C ARG A 567 -24.58 -21.56 -18.62
N ARG A 568 -24.20 -22.75 -18.11
CA ARG A 568 -22.81 -22.94 -17.64
C ARG A 568 -21.77 -22.78 -18.76
N SER A 569 -22.17 -23.08 -19.98
CA SER A 569 -21.34 -22.97 -21.17
C SER A 569 -21.11 -21.50 -21.63
N GLU A 570 -21.65 -20.50 -20.91
CA GLU A 570 -21.51 -19.05 -21.16
C GLU A 570 -20.18 -18.45 -20.63
N ASP A 571 -20.01 -18.37 -19.31
CA ASP A 571 -18.93 -17.59 -18.65
C ASP A 571 -17.49 -17.99 -19.04
N ILE A 572 -17.32 -19.19 -19.61
CA ILE A 572 -16.06 -19.72 -20.14
C ILE A 572 -15.45 -18.75 -21.18
N ALA A 573 -16.28 -17.94 -21.86
CA ALA A 573 -15.83 -16.90 -22.78
C ALA A 573 -15.11 -15.70 -22.12
N ARG A 574 -15.48 -15.30 -20.89
CA ARG A 574 -15.19 -13.93 -20.41
C ARG A 574 -13.77 -13.72 -19.90
N LYS A 575 -13.24 -14.69 -19.14
CA LYS A 575 -11.90 -14.63 -18.51
C LYS A 575 -10.77 -14.41 -19.52
N LEU A 576 -10.90 -14.95 -20.73
CA LEU A 576 -9.84 -14.93 -21.74
C LEU A 576 -9.41 -13.51 -22.17
N ARG A 577 -10.30 -12.50 -22.06
CA ARG A 577 -10.04 -11.12 -22.49
C ARG A 577 -9.05 -10.35 -21.62
N SER A 578 -9.14 -10.48 -20.29
CA SER A 578 -8.42 -9.59 -19.37
C SER A 578 -6.89 -9.67 -19.45
N ASP A 579 -6.34 -10.78 -19.91
CA ASP A 579 -4.89 -11.00 -20.07
C ASP A 579 -4.23 -10.07 -21.12
N VAL A 580 -5.02 -9.37 -21.96
CA VAL A 580 -4.52 -8.70 -23.17
C VAL A 580 -4.11 -7.24 -22.96
N ARG A 581 -4.78 -6.51 -22.05
CA ARG A 581 -4.68 -5.03 -21.98
C ARG A 581 -3.45 -4.50 -21.24
N LEU A 582 -2.79 -5.33 -20.43
CA LEU A 582 -1.63 -4.99 -19.59
C LEU A 582 -0.32 -4.80 -20.40
N SER A 583 -0.39 -4.28 -21.63
CA SER A 583 0.74 -4.21 -22.58
C SER A 583 0.65 -3.03 -23.56
N LEU A 584 -0.05 -1.96 -23.19
CA LEU A 584 -0.30 -0.76 -24.02
C LEU A 584 0.36 0.51 -23.44
N GLU A 585 0.32 1.62 -24.19
CA GLU A 585 0.93 2.92 -23.83
C GLU A 585 0.05 3.76 -22.91
N GLN A 586 0.65 4.58 -22.04
CA GLN A 586 -0.03 5.02 -20.82
C GLN A 586 -0.53 6.48 -20.75
N HIS A 587 -0.05 7.43 -21.58
CA HIS A 587 -0.31 8.87 -21.36
C HIS A 587 -0.37 9.78 -22.64
N PRO A 588 -1.54 10.10 -23.23
CA PRO A 588 -1.67 11.05 -24.34
C PRO A 588 -2.34 12.41 -24.03
N LEU A 589 -2.03 13.44 -24.84
CA LEU A 589 -2.46 14.85 -24.82
C LEU A 589 -2.41 15.59 -23.46
N GLY A 590 -1.77 15.03 -22.44
CA GLY A 590 -1.64 15.62 -21.10
C GLY A 590 -2.31 14.80 -20.00
N PHE A 591 -2.80 13.62 -20.33
CA PHE A 591 -3.69 12.80 -19.51
C PHE A 591 -3.18 11.35 -19.46
N THR A 592 -3.59 10.57 -18.46
CA THR A 592 -3.33 9.12 -18.33
C THR A 592 -4.43 8.25 -18.94
N LEU A 593 -4.22 6.93 -19.11
CA LEU A 593 -5.29 6.02 -19.55
C LEU A 593 -6.52 6.03 -18.65
N ASP A 594 -6.34 6.18 -17.35
CA ASP A 594 -7.46 6.21 -16.39
C ASP A 594 -8.15 7.59 -16.35
N GLU A 595 -7.52 8.63 -16.93
CA GLU A 595 -8.09 9.96 -17.15
C GLU A 595 -8.82 10.10 -18.50
N LEU A 596 -8.90 9.02 -19.28
CA LEU A 596 -9.45 8.99 -20.64
C LEU A 596 -10.40 7.77 -20.81
N PRO A 597 -11.66 7.93 -21.24
CA PRO A 597 -12.59 6.80 -21.39
C PRO A 597 -12.22 5.89 -22.60
N VAL A 598 -11.32 4.93 -22.38
CA VAL A 598 -10.89 3.96 -23.41
C VAL A 598 -11.84 2.76 -23.54
N ASP A 599 -12.45 2.32 -22.44
CA ASP A 599 -13.40 1.19 -22.42
C ASP A 599 -14.71 1.47 -23.18
N ASP A 600 -15.04 2.75 -23.40
CA ASP A 600 -16.18 3.20 -24.22
C ASP A 600 -15.92 3.08 -25.75
N SER A 601 -14.79 2.50 -26.19
CA SER A 601 -14.43 2.35 -27.60
C SER A 601 -14.65 0.93 -28.15
N GLU A 602 -15.70 0.73 -28.95
CA GLU A 602 -15.98 -0.57 -29.61
C GLU A 602 -14.84 -1.05 -30.53
N LEU A 603 -14.05 -0.14 -31.11
CA LEU A 603 -12.91 -0.50 -31.98
C LEU A 603 -11.78 -1.15 -31.18
N PHE A 604 -11.55 -0.71 -29.96
CA PHE A 604 -10.60 -1.31 -29.01
C PHE A 604 -11.06 -2.73 -28.62
N LEU A 605 -12.35 -2.89 -28.31
CA LEU A 605 -13.01 -4.18 -27.95
C LEU A 605 -13.16 -5.18 -29.12
N GLY A 606 -12.99 -4.73 -30.37
CA GLY A 606 -12.97 -5.61 -31.54
C GLY A 606 -11.66 -6.39 -31.63
N LYS A 607 -10.54 -5.67 -31.57
CA LYS A 607 -9.17 -6.18 -31.76
C LYS A 607 -8.70 -7.12 -30.65
N GLU A 608 -9.22 -6.95 -29.44
CA GLU A 608 -8.98 -7.85 -28.30
C GLU A 608 -9.36 -9.33 -28.60
N ARG A 609 -10.47 -9.57 -29.32
CA ARG A 609 -10.98 -10.95 -29.55
C ARG A 609 -10.16 -11.75 -30.55
N GLU A 610 -9.66 -11.11 -31.60
CA GLU A 610 -8.85 -11.72 -32.66
C GLU A 610 -7.56 -12.37 -32.09
N LEU A 611 -7.02 -11.79 -31.02
CA LEU A 611 -5.81 -12.27 -30.33
C LEU A 611 -6.04 -13.56 -29.51
N LEU A 612 -7.29 -13.90 -29.16
CA LEU A 612 -7.62 -15.01 -28.24
C LEU A 612 -7.79 -16.35 -28.96
N GLU A 613 -8.32 -16.34 -30.19
CA GLU A 613 -8.40 -17.57 -31.00
C GLU A 613 -7.00 -18.08 -31.37
N LEU A 614 -6.06 -17.15 -31.62
CA LEU A 614 -4.64 -17.44 -31.83
C LEU A 614 -3.95 -18.04 -30.59
N LYS A 615 -4.45 -17.74 -29.38
CA LYS A 615 -3.96 -18.27 -28.10
C LYS A 615 -4.45 -19.71 -27.86
N ARG A 616 -5.71 -20.04 -28.18
CA ARG A 616 -6.25 -21.42 -28.18
C ARG A 616 -5.44 -22.34 -29.10
N ASP A 617 -5.08 -21.83 -30.28
CA ASP A 617 -4.32 -22.57 -31.29
C ASP A 617 -2.79 -22.59 -31.03
N GLY A 618 -2.31 -22.01 -29.93
CA GLY A 618 -0.91 -22.07 -29.50
C GLY A 618 0.09 -21.18 -30.26
N ARG A 619 -0.36 -20.12 -30.93
CA ARG A 619 0.45 -19.32 -31.89
C ARG A 619 0.83 -17.91 -31.41
N TYR A 620 0.86 -17.67 -30.10
CA TYR A 620 0.93 -16.33 -29.50
C TYR A 620 2.20 -15.51 -29.83
N ASN A 621 3.37 -16.16 -30.01
CA ASN A 621 4.66 -15.47 -30.20
C ASN A 621 4.98 -15.09 -31.67
N PHE A 622 3.96 -14.86 -32.51
CA PHE A 622 4.12 -14.57 -33.94
C PHE A 622 3.95 -13.06 -34.24
N PRO A 623 4.59 -12.51 -35.30
CA PRO A 623 4.61 -11.06 -35.55
C PRO A 623 3.25 -10.37 -35.64
N THR A 624 2.22 -11.07 -36.12
CA THR A 624 0.85 -10.56 -36.26
C THR A 624 0.22 -10.14 -34.93
N ALA A 625 0.67 -10.70 -33.80
CA ALA A 625 0.23 -10.26 -32.47
C ALA A 625 0.71 -8.84 -32.13
N ILE A 626 1.85 -8.40 -32.68
CA ILE A 626 2.45 -7.08 -32.43
C ILE A 626 1.71 -6.00 -33.23
N GLU A 627 1.32 -6.30 -34.47
CA GLU A 627 0.60 -5.36 -35.35
C GLU A 627 -0.75 -4.91 -34.76
N ILE A 628 -1.45 -5.82 -34.06
CA ILE A 628 -2.74 -5.56 -33.40
C ILE A 628 -2.57 -4.62 -32.19
N MET A 629 -1.42 -4.63 -31.51
CA MET A 629 -1.17 -3.79 -30.33
C MET A 629 -1.00 -2.30 -30.70
N GLU A 630 -0.43 -1.99 -31.87
CA GLU A 630 -0.18 -0.59 -32.26
C GLU A 630 -1.46 0.18 -32.63
N GLU A 631 -2.51 -0.51 -33.04
CA GLU A 631 -3.80 0.10 -33.39
C GLU A 631 -4.56 0.61 -32.14
N LEU A 632 -4.32 0.00 -30.97
CA LEU A 632 -5.04 0.25 -29.73
C LEU A 632 -4.65 1.61 -29.09
N ASN A 633 -3.38 2.02 -29.16
CA ASN A 633 -2.92 3.31 -28.62
C ASN A 633 -3.52 4.52 -29.36
N SER A 634 -3.79 4.39 -30.67
CA SER A 634 -4.18 5.54 -31.52
C SER A 634 -5.55 6.12 -31.19
N ILE A 635 -6.43 5.34 -30.55
CA ILE A 635 -7.82 5.71 -30.23
C ILE A 635 -7.85 6.70 -29.05
N ILE A 636 -6.85 6.60 -28.18
CA ILE A 636 -6.82 7.21 -26.85
C ILE A 636 -6.52 8.73 -26.92
N LEU A 637 -6.09 9.20 -28.10
CA LEU A 637 -5.56 10.54 -28.33
C LEU A 637 -6.66 11.58 -28.64
N ASP A 638 -7.78 11.25 -29.31
CA ASP A 638 -8.75 12.28 -29.70
C ASP A 638 -9.60 12.85 -28.55
N ILE A 639 -9.69 12.10 -27.45
CA ILE A 639 -10.53 12.35 -26.27
C ILE A 639 -10.27 13.72 -25.60
N ALA A 640 -9.02 14.19 -25.62
CA ALA A 640 -8.59 15.26 -24.72
C ALA A 640 -8.83 16.71 -25.20
N LYS A 641 -9.21 16.92 -26.47
CA LYS A 641 -9.39 18.27 -27.06
C LYS A 641 -10.55 19.08 -26.48
N GLU A 642 -11.47 18.43 -25.75
CA GLU A 642 -12.59 19.11 -25.10
C GLU A 642 -12.20 19.78 -23.77
N GLN A 643 -10.96 19.58 -23.28
CA GLN A 643 -10.45 20.26 -22.10
C GLN A 643 -10.20 21.76 -22.36
N ALA A 644 -9.61 22.13 -23.51
CA ALA A 644 -9.10 23.48 -23.76
C ALA A 644 -10.12 24.63 -23.72
N ILE A 645 -11.45 24.40 -23.79
CA ILE A 645 -12.42 25.52 -23.67
C ILE A 645 -12.44 26.13 -22.25
N ARG A 646 -11.99 25.38 -21.24
CA ARG A 646 -11.90 25.76 -19.82
C ARG A 646 -10.78 26.75 -19.49
N GLU A 647 -10.34 27.57 -20.45
CA GLU A 647 -9.03 28.25 -20.41
C GLU A 647 -8.95 29.73 -20.91
N ARG A 648 -9.97 30.61 -20.83
CA ARG A 648 -9.93 31.99 -21.43
C ARG A 648 -10.53 33.14 -20.59
N GLU A 649 -10.04 33.40 -19.38
CA GLU A 649 -10.64 34.42 -18.47
C GLU A 649 -9.57 35.39 -17.90
N PHE A 650 -9.28 36.56 -18.53
CA PHE A 650 -7.89 37.11 -18.44
C PHE A 650 -7.56 38.62 -18.75
N LEU A 651 -8.41 39.66 -18.54
CA LEU A 651 -8.16 41.06 -19.05
C LEU A 651 -8.09 42.22 -18.00
N ASP A 652 -7.77 43.47 -18.45
CA ASP A 652 -7.25 44.63 -17.66
C ASP A 652 -7.75 46.01 -18.20
N GLN A 653 -7.56 47.16 -17.48
CA GLN A 653 -8.23 48.45 -17.74
C GLN A 653 -7.55 49.84 -17.47
N GLU A 654 -6.28 50.06 -17.04
CA GLU A 654 -5.74 51.48 -16.95
C GLU A 654 -4.21 51.73 -17.16
N PRO A 655 -3.77 53.00 -17.49
CA PRO A 655 -2.36 53.39 -17.69
C PRO A 655 -1.84 54.67 -16.94
N GLU A 656 -0.76 54.56 -16.16
CA GLU A 656 0.26 55.63 -15.98
C GLU A 656 -0.18 57.07 -15.57
N GLY A 657 -1.32 57.23 -14.89
CA GLY A 657 -1.89 58.56 -14.58
C GLY A 657 -2.49 59.29 -15.79
N ARG A 658 -2.81 58.54 -16.83
CA ARG A 658 -3.58 58.86 -18.06
C ARG A 658 -4.71 57.80 -18.16
N HIS A 659 -5.42 57.59 -19.28
CA HIS A 659 -6.66 56.78 -19.28
C HIS A 659 -6.77 55.72 -20.40
N ILE A 660 -7.40 54.55 -20.18
CA ILE A 660 -7.42 53.48 -21.22
C ILE A 660 -8.33 53.79 -22.40
N THR A 661 -9.32 54.67 -22.32
CA THR A 661 -10.02 55.11 -23.55
C THR A 661 -9.17 56.05 -24.41
N GLU A 662 -7.92 56.29 -24.02
CA GLU A 662 -6.84 56.85 -24.84
C GLU A 662 -6.05 55.71 -25.57
N LEU A 663 -6.40 54.42 -25.37
CA LEU A 663 -5.69 53.18 -25.77
C LEU A 663 -6.65 51.99 -26.14
N ASN A 664 -6.76 51.57 -27.42
CA ASN A 664 -7.93 50.82 -27.94
C ASN A 664 -7.66 49.34 -28.34
N LEU A 665 -8.53 48.35 -27.96
CA LEU A 665 -8.16 46.92 -27.86
C LEU A 665 -8.81 45.84 -28.75
N ASP A 666 -10.13 45.66 -28.87
CA ASP A 666 -10.69 44.61 -29.79
C ASP A 666 -10.39 44.90 -31.29
N SER A 667 -9.84 46.09 -31.56
CA SER A 667 -9.29 46.50 -32.85
C SER A 667 -7.78 46.70 -32.85
N ASP A 668 -7.09 46.45 -31.73
CA ASP A 668 -5.68 46.10 -31.76
C ASP A 668 -5.59 44.72 -32.43
N THR A 669 -4.97 44.67 -33.60
CA THR A 669 -4.92 43.45 -34.42
C THR A 669 -3.90 42.44 -33.92
N THR A 670 -3.06 42.80 -32.94
CA THR A 670 -2.22 41.86 -32.19
C THR A 670 -3.17 41.02 -31.32
N PHE A 671 -3.98 41.68 -30.49
CA PHE A 671 -4.95 41.14 -29.52
C PHE A 671 -5.64 39.81 -29.91
N LEU A 672 -6.75 39.86 -30.65
CA LEU A 672 -7.62 38.69 -30.86
C LEU A 672 -6.99 37.57 -31.71
N GLY A 673 -5.92 37.86 -32.47
CA GLY A 673 -5.20 36.85 -33.26
C GLY A 673 -4.60 35.74 -32.38
N LEU A 674 -4.32 36.08 -31.13
CA LEU A 674 -3.53 35.28 -30.20
C LEU A 674 -4.40 34.42 -29.25
N GLU A 675 -5.70 34.64 -29.16
CA GLU A 675 -6.55 33.81 -28.28
C GLU A 675 -6.59 32.34 -28.74
N ARG A 676 -6.46 32.14 -30.06
CA ARG A 676 -6.77 30.88 -30.75
C ARG A 676 -5.59 29.93 -30.81
N GLN A 677 -4.41 30.53 -30.96
CA GLN A 677 -3.11 29.92 -30.83
C GLN A 677 -2.87 29.46 -29.37
N ARG A 678 -3.56 30.03 -28.35
CA ARG A 678 -3.55 29.49 -26.96
C ARG A 678 -4.41 28.21 -26.74
N ARG A 679 -5.06 27.66 -27.76
CA ARG A 679 -5.68 26.31 -27.71
C ARG A 679 -5.06 25.48 -28.82
N LEU A 680 -5.57 24.28 -29.15
CA LEU A 680 -4.94 23.33 -30.10
C LEU A 680 -3.69 22.65 -29.53
N LEU A 681 -2.80 23.44 -28.93
CA LEU A 681 -1.42 23.08 -28.67
C LEU A 681 -1.19 22.42 -27.31
N LYS A 682 -2.02 22.71 -26.30
CA LYS A 682 -1.75 22.33 -24.91
C LYS A 682 -1.81 20.83 -24.76
N GLU A 683 -2.84 20.30 -25.40
CA GLU A 683 -3.03 18.94 -25.79
C GLU A 683 -1.79 18.38 -26.52
N GLY A 684 -1.46 18.91 -27.71
CA GLY A 684 -0.50 18.28 -28.65
C GLY A 684 0.83 17.79 -28.07
N SER A 685 1.44 18.51 -27.11
CA SER A 685 2.80 18.22 -26.62
C SER A 685 3.00 17.02 -25.70
N VAL A 686 1.94 16.33 -25.25
CA VAL A 686 2.08 15.07 -24.48
C VAL A 686 1.63 13.90 -25.36
N CYS A 687 2.18 13.88 -26.58
CA CYS A 687 2.08 12.88 -27.65
C CYS A 687 3.30 13.00 -28.59
#